data_AF-A0A0G4LAP7-F1
#
_entry.id   AF-A0A0G4LAP7-F1
#
_cell.length_a   1.000
_cell.length_b   1.000
_cell.length_c   1.000
_cell.angle_alpha   90.00
_cell.angle_beta   90.00
_cell.angle_gamma   90.00
#
_symmetry.space_group_name_H-M   'P 1'
#
loop_
_entity.id
_entity.type
_entity.pdbx_description
1 polymer ?
#
loop_
_entity_poly.entity_id
_entity_poly.type
_entity_poly.pdbx_seq_one_letter_code
_entity_poly.pdbx_strand_id
1 'polypeptide(L)'
;MLRKHIKIEPDLFYHACDELGLMVVQDMPSLPPDDAGTGHPNAAQQEEYQRQIETIVQQHKNSPSIFTWVIYNEGWGQLRSPPWPEEKLVDIIRGLDPTRLINAVSGWFDHGFGDFADNHHYTGPQCGVPPYDTRRVSLQGEFGGIGHNVSIEHLWNVKQAIDGIDETYEIVKDLKAYNQRSGDLLHELRQQIEQHACSGGVWTQTTDVEGEVNGLLTYDRRILRPNIGQWRKDITALKRKIKCDEAKPACARCTSTSRQCAGYEMEHQRSPQERSLAWYRPHQLIAHDQKEGRAFHYFARVVGPALSGPQDAYFWTHLVMQFGHFAPAVRHAVLAISSLHEDFQNGKRITSELPGNPFALKHYNASLRHIQAAQDESLVLLTCVLYLCVAFLLGDIDSVIRHCRYGIAIIAESGCSGWARDHLLPIFRRLHASPFAARAFRQGAALPLDFDMTSDLANTHPFVTVLEAEASLCDLKNRTHELAPIGPSSRQARLNPDPALRAHCKVLLDRWFDRVTPLLESPASSPAERCLLCHLRASHEMLRILVDIGGEGSEMSFDRHTESFRTIMELAEEAAALKVAPLVSRQPQRACFTFEPGLLPILAFTSSRCRDLPIRLKALTLMGNIVAAKEGLFDVGTMYRVGRRVTEMEHGMSLEDCVRAVEERDVPYPPEAMRIFAADFDRNLRVLKGPDGQMTYRRSINMLVRTPEGPRVVASEYLTDDMPIHCPGIPSMRSALFNSSIEAA
;
A
#
# COMPACT_ATOMS: atom_id res chain seq x y z
N MET A 1 -4.23 -23.25 13.69
CA MET A 1 -5.36 -23.29 14.62
C MET A 1 -4.99 -22.46 15.83
N LEU A 2 -5.94 -21.70 16.36
CA LEU A 2 -5.78 -20.87 17.54
C LEU A 2 -6.99 -21.09 18.45
N ARG A 3 -6.77 -21.19 19.76
CA ARG A 3 -7.85 -21.27 20.74
C ARG A 3 -7.97 -19.95 21.46
N LYS A 4 -9.20 -19.45 21.54
CA LYS A 4 -9.50 -18.21 22.24
C LYS A 4 -10.05 -18.50 23.62
N HIS A 5 -9.15 -18.50 24.60
CA HIS A 5 -9.41 -18.92 25.96
C HIS A 5 -10.28 -17.92 26.74
N ILE A 6 -11.44 -18.40 27.23
CA ILE A 6 -12.43 -17.74 28.12
C ILE A 6 -12.72 -16.25 27.78
N LYS A 7 -12.70 -15.87 26.50
CA LYS A 7 -13.01 -14.49 26.09
C LYS A 7 -13.44 -14.38 24.65
N ILE A 8 -14.16 -13.29 24.36
CA ILE A 8 -14.51 -12.84 23.01
C ILE A 8 -13.56 -11.73 22.54
N GLU A 9 -13.32 -11.62 21.24
CA GLU A 9 -12.57 -10.51 20.63
C GLU A 9 -13.45 -9.66 19.72
N PRO A 10 -12.99 -8.46 19.31
CA PRO A 10 -13.69 -7.67 18.30
C PRO A 10 -13.78 -8.39 16.95
N ASP A 11 -14.77 -8.03 16.12
CA ASP A 11 -14.97 -8.56 14.76
C ASP A 11 -13.70 -8.55 13.89
N LEU A 12 -12.83 -7.56 14.10
CA LEU A 12 -11.54 -7.45 13.40
C LEU A 12 -10.65 -8.68 13.61
N PHE A 13 -10.70 -9.31 14.78
CA PHE A 13 -9.95 -10.52 15.08
C PHE A 13 -10.42 -11.69 14.21
N TYR A 14 -11.74 -11.94 14.19
CA TYR A 14 -12.32 -13.02 13.41
C TYR A 14 -12.15 -12.79 11.90
N HIS A 15 -12.36 -11.55 11.43
CA HIS A 15 -12.10 -11.18 10.04
C HIS A 15 -10.64 -11.43 9.63
N ALA A 16 -9.68 -11.09 10.49
CA ALA A 16 -8.26 -11.37 10.22
C ALA A 16 -7.99 -12.88 10.18
N CYS A 17 -8.62 -13.67 11.06
CA CYS A 17 -8.52 -15.12 11.02
C CYS A 17 -9.12 -15.71 9.73
N ASP A 18 -10.24 -15.16 9.26
CA ASP A 18 -10.89 -15.55 7.99
C ASP A 18 -9.96 -15.28 6.80
N GLU A 19 -9.37 -14.07 6.71
CA GLU A 19 -8.44 -13.70 5.64
C GLU A 19 -7.14 -14.52 5.64
N LEU A 20 -6.63 -14.88 6.83
CA LEU A 20 -5.40 -15.65 6.98
C LEU A 20 -5.59 -17.17 6.88
N GLY A 21 -6.83 -17.66 6.85
CA GLY A 21 -7.15 -19.09 6.89
C GLY A 21 -6.78 -19.76 8.22
N LEU A 22 -6.93 -19.04 9.34
CA LEU A 22 -6.66 -19.55 10.69
C LEU A 22 -7.95 -20.08 11.33
N MET A 23 -7.99 -21.39 11.63
CA MET A 23 -9.09 -22.00 12.37
C MET A 23 -9.09 -21.57 13.85
N VAL A 24 -10.26 -21.20 14.38
CA VAL A 24 -10.49 -20.69 15.73
C VAL A 24 -11.36 -21.65 16.54
N VAL A 25 -10.88 -22.06 17.71
CA VAL A 25 -11.69 -22.64 18.81
C VAL A 25 -12.11 -21.49 19.71
N GLN A 26 -13.41 -21.25 19.85
CA GLN A 26 -13.94 -20.10 20.59
C GLN A 26 -14.56 -20.52 21.91
N ASP A 27 -13.94 -20.12 23.03
CA ASP A 27 -14.46 -20.37 24.37
C ASP A 27 -15.46 -19.30 24.80
N MET A 28 -16.40 -19.70 25.66
CA MET A 28 -17.32 -18.76 26.29
C MET A 28 -16.67 -18.11 27.52
N PRO A 29 -16.84 -16.79 27.72
CA PRO A 29 -16.48 -16.14 28.98
C PRO A 29 -17.18 -16.82 30.15
N SER A 30 -16.44 -17.21 31.18
CA SER A 30 -16.95 -18.03 32.28
C SER A 30 -16.75 -17.33 33.63
N LEU A 31 -17.56 -17.70 34.61
CA LEU A 31 -17.34 -17.29 36.00
C LEU A 31 -16.04 -17.89 36.55
N PRO A 32 -15.41 -17.29 37.57
CA PRO A 32 -14.25 -17.87 38.23
C PRO A 32 -14.51 -19.31 38.72
N PRO A 33 -13.45 -20.10 38.91
CA PRO A 33 -13.58 -21.47 39.41
C PRO A 33 -14.03 -21.48 40.88
N ASP A 34 -14.65 -22.58 41.32
CA ASP A 34 -15.28 -22.69 42.64
C ASP A 34 -14.32 -22.46 43.82
N ASP A 35 -13.05 -22.84 43.65
CA ASP A 35 -11.96 -22.68 44.62
C ASP A 35 -11.50 -21.22 44.77
N ALA A 36 -11.90 -20.32 43.88
CA ALA A 36 -11.71 -18.87 44.02
C ALA A 36 -12.62 -18.24 45.09
N GLY A 37 -13.38 -19.04 45.86
CA GLY A 37 -14.26 -18.57 46.94
C GLY A 37 -15.55 -17.90 46.45
N THR A 38 -15.88 -18.04 45.16
CA THR A 38 -17.06 -17.43 44.53
C THR A 38 -18.32 -18.30 44.63
N GLY A 39 -18.15 -19.59 44.92
CA GLY A 39 -19.24 -20.57 45.01
C GLY A 39 -19.84 -20.94 43.66
N HIS A 40 -20.69 -21.97 43.65
CA HIS A 40 -21.36 -22.41 42.43
C HIS A 40 -22.34 -21.35 41.89
N PRO A 41 -22.50 -21.24 40.56
CA PRO A 41 -23.42 -20.29 39.95
C PRO A 41 -24.88 -20.56 40.35
N ASN A 42 -25.60 -19.50 40.69
CA ASN A 42 -27.03 -19.57 40.96
C ASN A 42 -27.86 -19.62 39.66
N ALA A 43 -29.17 -19.83 39.78
CA ALA A 43 -30.07 -19.97 38.63
C ALA A 43 -30.06 -18.74 37.69
N ALA A 44 -30.02 -17.52 38.24
CA ALA A 44 -29.98 -16.30 37.44
C ALA A 44 -28.65 -16.15 36.67
N GLN A 45 -27.53 -16.56 37.29
CA GLN A 45 -26.22 -16.59 36.63
C GLN A 45 -26.18 -17.64 35.50
N GLN A 46 -26.79 -18.81 35.69
CA GLN A 46 -26.91 -19.82 34.65
C GLN A 46 -27.78 -19.34 33.47
N GLU A 47 -28.89 -18.65 33.76
CA GLU A 47 -29.76 -18.07 32.73
C GLU A 47 -29.04 -16.97 31.93
N GLU A 48 -28.30 -16.09 32.61
CA GLU A 48 -27.51 -15.05 31.95
C GLU A 48 -26.37 -15.64 31.12
N TYR A 49 -25.69 -16.68 31.62
CA TYR A 49 -24.66 -17.39 30.87
C TYR A 49 -25.23 -18.04 29.59
N GLN A 50 -26.40 -18.67 29.69
CA GLN A 50 -27.11 -19.19 28.51
C GLN A 50 -27.42 -18.05 27.52
N ARG A 51 -27.99 -16.93 27.97
CA ARG A 51 -28.30 -15.77 27.12
C ARG A 51 -27.06 -15.22 26.41
N GLN A 52 -25.91 -15.18 27.10
CA GLN A 52 -24.64 -14.74 26.53
C GLN A 52 -24.13 -15.71 25.45
N ILE A 53 -24.20 -17.03 25.70
CA ILE A 53 -23.88 -18.06 24.69
C ILE A 53 -24.71 -17.84 23.42
N GLU A 54 -26.03 -17.71 23.56
CA GLU A 54 -26.93 -17.52 22.42
C GLU A 54 -26.58 -16.25 21.63
N THR A 55 -26.23 -15.17 22.35
CA THR A 55 -25.83 -13.88 21.75
C THR A 55 -24.53 -14.03 20.97
N ILE A 56 -23.49 -14.64 21.56
CA ILE A 56 -22.16 -14.80 20.96
C ILE A 56 -22.25 -15.68 19.70
N VAL A 57 -22.95 -16.81 19.78
CA VAL A 57 -23.14 -17.70 18.62
C VAL A 57 -23.87 -16.99 17.50
N GLN A 58 -24.94 -16.24 17.80
CA GLN A 58 -25.68 -15.50 16.77
C GLN A 58 -24.83 -14.40 16.11
N GLN A 59 -24.00 -13.70 16.88
CA GLN A 59 -23.10 -12.67 16.35
C GLN A 59 -22.02 -13.25 15.44
N HIS A 60 -21.43 -14.39 15.82
CA HIS A 60 -20.20 -14.87 15.20
C HIS A 60 -20.34 -16.16 14.36
N LYS A 61 -21.53 -16.75 14.23
CA LYS A 61 -21.75 -17.91 13.33
C LYS A 61 -21.36 -17.64 11.87
N ASN A 62 -21.37 -16.38 11.45
CA ASN A 62 -20.96 -15.96 10.11
C ASN A 62 -19.43 -15.83 9.93
N SER A 63 -18.63 -16.01 10.98
CA SER A 63 -17.17 -16.03 10.93
C SER A 63 -16.69 -17.45 10.56
N PRO A 64 -16.31 -17.72 9.30
CA PRO A 64 -15.94 -19.07 8.86
C PRO A 64 -14.68 -19.63 9.54
N SER A 65 -13.83 -18.78 10.13
CA SER A 65 -12.68 -19.20 10.93
C SER A 65 -13.08 -19.98 12.18
N ILE A 66 -14.24 -19.70 12.79
CA ILE A 66 -14.71 -20.44 13.97
C ILE A 66 -15.19 -21.82 13.52
N PHE A 67 -14.52 -22.87 14.00
CA PHE A 67 -14.88 -24.26 13.68
C PHE A 67 -15.43 -25.03 14.90
N THR A 68 -15.15 -24.55 16.11
CA THR A 68 -15.63 -25.16 17.36
C THR A 68 -16.03 -24.11 18.39
N TRP A 69 -17.16 -24.34 19.04
CA TRP A 69 -17.61 -23.62 20.24
C TRP A 69 -17.25 -24.40 21.51
N VAL A 70 -16.56 -23.78 22.47
CA VAL A 70 -16.28 -24.37 23.79
C VAL A 70 -17.22 -23.74 24.82
N ILE A 71 -18.00 -24.56 25.52
CA ILE A 71 -18.92 -24.06 26.56
C ILE A 71 -18.11 -23.79 27.83
N TYR A 72 -17.65 -24.83 28.51
CA TYR A 72 -16.90 -24.70 29.76
C TYR A 72 -15.41 -25.00 29.58
N ASN A 73 -14.59 -24.25 30.31
CA ASN A 73 -13.16 -24.53 30.49
C ASN A 73 -12.93 -24.97 31.94
N GLU A 74 -12.36 -26.15 32.18
CA GLU A 74 -11.82 -26.55 33.49
C GLU A 74 -12.83 -26.43 34.67
N GLY A 75 -14.11 -26.55 34.38
CA GLY A 75 -15.18 -26.39 35.36
C GLY A 75 -15.43 -24.97 35.87
N TRP A 76 -14.90 -23.95 35.19
CA TRP A 76 -15.14 -22.53 35.47
C TRP A 76 -16.62 -22.20 35.22
N GLY A 77 -17.35 -21.81 36.25
CA GLY A 77 -18.79 -21.55 36.16
C GLY A 77 -19.67 -22.76 35.79
N GLN A 78 -19.14 -23.99 35.85
CA GLN A 78 -19.88 -25.21 35.53
C GLN A 78 -20.61 -25.77 36.76
N LEU A 79 -21.89 -26.09 36.63
CA LEU A 79 -22.59 -26.88 37.66
C LEU A 79 -22.23 -28.36 37.52
N ARG A 80 -21.73 -28.93 38.61
CA ARG A 80 -21.22 -30.31 38.68
C ARG A 80 -22.20 -31.27 39.35
N SER A 81 -23.50 -31.04 39.21
CA SER A 81 -24.52 -32.02 39.64
C SER A 81 -25.65 -32.12 38.63
N PRO A 82 -26.29 -33.30 38.48
CA PRO A 82 -27.43 -33.46 37.60
C PRO A 82 -28.62 -32.55 38.00
N PRO A 83 -29.40 -32.02 37.04
CA PRO A 83 -29.19 -32.14 35.59
C PRO A 83 -28.00 -31.29 35.11
N TRP A 84 -27.17 -31.86 34.24
CA TRP A 84 -25.96 -31.22 33.73
C TRP A 84 -26.34 -30.10 32.74
N PRO A 85 -25.99 -28.83 32.97
CA PRO A 85 -26.41 -27.74 32.09
C PRO A 85 -25.94 -27.89 30.64
N GLU A 86 -24.77 -28.51 30.45
CA GLU A 86 -24.15 -28.76 29.15
C GLU A 86 -25.04 -29.58 28.20
N GLU A 87 -25.88 -30.50 28.70
CA GLU A 87 -26.85 -31.24 27.86
C GLU A 87 -27.76 -30.27 27.09
N LYS A 88 -28.39 -29.36 27.82
CA LYS A 88 -29.30 -28.36 27.24
C LYS A 88 -28.55 -27.34 26.39
N LEU A 89 -27.37 -26.90 26.83
CA LEU A 89 -26.59 -25.88 26.13
C LEU A 89 -26.06 -26.38 24.78
N VAL A 90 -25.65 -27.66 24.69
CA VAL A 90 -25.25 -28.28 23.42
C VAL A 90 -26.41 -28.26 22.42
N ASP A 91 -27.62 -28.62 22.84
CA ASP A 91 -28.80 -28.60 21.97
C ASP A 91 -29.15 -27.18 21.51
N ILE A 92 -29.01 -26.17 22.39
CA ILE A 92 -29.22 -24.76 22.04
C ILE A 92 -28.21 -24.31 20.97
N ILE A 93 -26.90 -24.52 21.21
CA ILE A 93 -25.86 -24.09 20.27
C ILE A 93 -26.05 -24.79 18.92
N ARG A 94 -26.33 -26.10 18.92
CA ARG A 94 -26.56 -26.88 17.70
C ARG A 94 -27.79 -26.38 16.92
N GLY A 95 -28.82 -25.90 17.62
CA GLY A 95 -29.98 -25.26 16.99
C GLY A 95 -29.67 -23.89 16.37
N LEU A 96 -28.77 -23.10 16.97
CA LEU A 96 -28.39 -21.77 16.48
C LEU A 96 -27.35 -21.81 15.35
N ASP A 97 -26.41 -22.75 15.44
CA ASP A 97 -25.32 -22.96 14.49
C ASP A 97 -25.09 -24.47 14.26
N PRO A 98 -25.81 -25.10 13.33
CA PRO A 98 -25.69 -26.54 13.05
C PRO A 98 -24.43 -26.90 12.25
N THR A 99 -23.58 -25.92 11.92
CA THR A 99 -22.46 -26.12 10.98
C THR A 99 -21.10 -26.27 11.65
N ARG A 100 -21.02 -26.11 12.98
CA ARG A 100 -19.79 -26.12 13.78
C ARG A 100 -19.83 -27.26 14.79
N LEU A 101 -18.67 -27.70 15.24
CA LEU A 101 -18.55 -28.68 16.32
C LEU A 101 -18.69 -27.99 17.69
N ILE A 102 -19.04 -28.76 18.72
CA ILE A 102 -19.27 -28.27 20.08
C ILE A 102 -18.39 -29.05 21.05
N ASN A 103 -17.47 -28.38 21.73
CA ASN A 103 -16.74 -28.92 22.87
C ASN A 103 -17.47 -28.49 24.14
N ALA A 104 -18.25 -29.39 24.75
CA ALA A 104 -19.03 -29.05 25.92
C ALA A 104 -18.15 -28.67 27.11
N VAL A 105 -17.05 -29.40 27.30
CA VAL A 105 -16.13 -29.21 28.42
C VAL A 105 -14.70 -29.45 27.94
N SER A 106 -13.89 -28.39 27.94
CA SER A 106 -12.45 -28.47 27.71
C SER A 106 -11.74 -28.69 29.05
N GLY A 107 -10.94 -29.75 29.18
CA GLY A 107 -10.24 -30.07 30.43
C GLY A 107 -10.87 -31.20 31.25
N TRP A 108 -11.56 -30.88 32.34
CA TRP A 108 -12.06 -31.86 33.31
C TRP A 108 -13.54 -31.62 33.68
N PHE A 109 -14.17 -32.61 34.33
CA PHE A 109 -15.63 -32.70 34.59
C PHE A 109 -16.50 -32.81 33.32
N ASP A 110 -16.01 -33.53 32.32
CA ASP A 110 -16.78 -33.88 31.12
C ASP A 110 -17.81 -34.99 31.43
N HIS A 111 -19.10 -34.73 31.20
CA HIS A 111 -20.18 -35.72 31.39
C HIS A 111 -20.62 -36.40 30.09
N GLY A 112 -19.87 -36.25 28.99
CA GLY A 112 -20.07 -37.00 27.75
C GLY A 112 -20.91 -36.29 26.68
N PHE A 113 -21.10 -34.98 26.80
CA PHE A 113 -21.87 -34.17 25.84
C PHE A 113 -20.98 -33.50 24.79
N GLY A 114 -21.59 -33.08 23.68
CA GLY A 114 -20.87 -32.46 22.56
C GLY A 114 -20.08 -33.47 21.71
N ASP A 115 -19.17 -32.94 20.90
CA ASP A 115 -18.46 -33.66 19.84
C ASP A 115 -17.00 -33.98 20.21
N PHE A 116 -16.49 -33.44 21.32
CA PHE A 116 -15.10 -33.60 21.77
C PHE A 116 -15.01 -34.40 23.07
N ALA A 117 -13.94 -35.18 23.18
CA ALA A 117 -13.41 -35.72 24.43
C ALA A 117 -12.07 -35.00 24.68
N ASP A 118 -12.17 -33.81 25.25
CA ASP A 118 -11.03 -32.91 25.45
C ASP A 118 -10.39 -33.12 26.83
N ASN A 119 -9.06 -33.04 26.92
CA ASN A 119 -8.35 -33.05 28.18
C ASN A 119 -7.27 -31.95 28.28
N HIS A 120 -7.03 -31.49 29.50
CA HIS A 120 -5.93 -30.59 29.83
C HIS A 120 -4.94 -31.34 30.72
N HIS A 121 -3.67 -31.36 30.32
CA HIS A 121 -2.61 -32.00 31.09
C HIS A 121 -1.30 -31.26 30.85
N TYR A 122 -0.68 -30.86 31.95
CA TYR A 122 0.55 -30.10 31.95
C TYR A 122 1.69 -30.91 32.61
N THR A 123 2.91 -30.92 32.05
CA THR A 123 3.31 -30.29 30.79
C THR A 123 3.11 -31.17 29.55
N GLY A 124 3.09 -32.49 29.74
CA GLY A 124 2.96 -33.50 28.68
C GLY A 124 1.53 -33.74 28.19
N PRO A 125 1.31 -34.08 26.91
CA PRO A 125 -0.02 -34.42 26.39
C PRO A 125 -0.46 -35.86 26.76
N GLN A 126 -1.76 -36.05 27.01
CA GLN A 126 -2.37 -37.33 27.40
C GLN A 126 -3.70 -37.64 26.66
N CYS A 127 -3.95 -36.99 25.52
CA CYS A 127 -5.17 -37.18 24.73
C CYS A 127 -5.32 -38.60 24.14
N GLY A 128 -6.55 -39.14 24.14
CA GLY A 128 -6.90 -40.38 23.44
C GLY A 128 -6.35 -41.67 24.07
N VAL A 129 -5.82 -41.61 25.30
CA VAL A 129 -5.36 -42.78 26.05
C VAL A 129 -6.58 -43.57 26.57
N PRO A 130 -6.63 -44.91 26.43
CA PRO A 130 -7.74 -45.72 26.95
C PRO A 130 -7.95 -45.57 28.46
N PRO A 131 -9.21 -45.57 28.94
CA PRO A 131 -10.45 -45.59 28.16
C PRO A 131 -10.79 -44.21 27.54
N TYR A 132 -11.16 -44.18 26.25
CA TYR A 132 -11.59 -42.96 25.55
C TYR A 132 -12.90 -43.20 24.77
N ASP A 133 -13.69 -42.14 24.52
CA ASP A 133 -14.95 -42.23 23.77
C ASP A 133 -14.68 -42.26 22.26
N THR A 134 -14.97 -43.38 21.61
CA THR A 134 -14.75 -43.58 20.17
C THR A 134 -15.70 -42.76 19.28
N ARG A 135 -16.74 -42.15 19.86
CA ARG A 135 -17.72 -41.32 19.13
C ARG A 135 -17.35 -39.84 19.12
N ARG A 136 -16.40 -39.42 19.94
CA ARG A 136 -16.00 -38.01 20.12
C ARG A 136 -14.54 -37.78 19.72
N VAL A 137 -14.24 -36.58 19.24
CA VAL A 137 -12.89 -36.18 18.84
C VAL A 137 -12.03 -36.04 20.09
N SER A 138 -11.06 -36.93 20.28
CA SER A 138 -10.10 -36.80 21.39
C SER A 138 -9.11 -35.70 21.08
N LEU A 139 -9.06 -34.65 21.92
CA LEU A 139 -8.22 -33.48 21.71
C LEU A 139 -7.43 -33.15 22.98
N GLN A 140 -6.16 -32.78 22.84
CA GLN A 140 -5.43 -32.15 23.92
C GLN A 140 -5.75 -30.64 23.94
N GLY A 141 -6.77 -30.25 24.70
CA GLY A 141 -7.29 -28.88 24.73
C GLY A 141 -6.31 -27.86 25.28
N GLU A 142 -5.40 -28.30 26.14
CA GLU A 142 -4.22 -27.56 26.61
C GLU A 142 -3.09 -28.52 27.00
N PHE A 143 -1.87 -28.22 26.54
CA PHE A 143 -0.63 -28.83 27.02
C PHE A 143 0.53 -27.86 26.80
N GLY A 144 1.74 -28.23 27.21
CA GLY A 144 2.88 -27.33 27.21
C GLY A 144 3.01 -26.70 28.58
N GLY A 145 2.84 -25.39 28.70
CA GLY A 145 3.02 -24.74 30.01
C GLY A 145 4.46 -24.84 30.51
N ILE A 146 5.42 -24.61 29.60
CA ILE A 146 6.82 -24.44 29.93
C ILE A 146 7.19 -22.97 29.78
N GLY A 147 7.78 -22.38 30.80
CA GLY A 147 8.20 -20.99 30.84
C GLY A 147 9.69 -20.84 31.05
N HIS A 148 10.19 -19.63 30.86
CA HIS A 148 11.54 -19.28 31.30
C HIS A 148 11.50 -17.88 31.89
N ASN A 149 12.19 -17.70 33.02
CA ASN A 149 12.28 -16.40 33.67
C ASN A 149 13.09 -15.43 32.82
N VAL A 150 12.50 -14.26 32.61
CA VAL A 150 13.10 -13.14 31.89
C VAL A 150 13.37 -12.00 32.85
N SER A 151 14.20 -11.06 32.43
CA SER A 151 14.44 -9.83 33.16
C SER A 151 13.17 -8.99 33.28
N ILE A 152 13.12 -8.13 34.29
CA ILE A 152 11.93 -7.38 34.71
C ILE A 152 11.31 -6.53 33.60
N GLU A 153 12.13 -6.06 32.65
CA GLU A 153 11.71 -5.28 31.49
C GLU A 153 10.81 -6.06 30.50
N HIS A 154 10.78 -7.40 30.61
CA HIS A 154 9.98 -8.29 29.78
C HIS A 154 8.81 -8.94 30.54
N LEU A 155 8.74 -8.72 31.85
CA LEU A 155 7.67 -9.20 32.73
C LEU A 155 6.55 -8.16 32.87
N TRP A 156 5.39 -8.61 33.32
CA TRP A 156 4.43 -7.71 33.94
C TRP A 156 4.99 -7.25 35.30
N ASN A 157 5.43 -6.00 35.35
CA ASN A 157 6.16 -5.47 36.50
C ASN A 157 5.22 -5.11 37.68
N VAL A 158 4.56 -6.13 38.23
CA VAL A 158 3.73 -6.07 39.44
C VAL A 158 4.23 -7.12 40.41
N LYS A 159 4.60 -6.70 41.63
CA LYS A 159 5.25 -7.56 42.63
C LYS A 159 4.47 -8.86 42.89
N GLN A 160 3.15 -8.76 43.05
CA GLN A 160 2.29 -9.92 43.27
C GLN A 160 2.34 -10.93 42.13
N ALA A 161 2.39 -10.46 40.88
CA ALA A 161 2.46 -11.35 39.72
C ALA A 161 3.83 -12.01 39.59
N ILE A 162 4.90 -11.26 39.91
CA ILE A 162 6.28 -11.77 39.93
C ILE A 162 6.45 -12.86 40.98
N ASP A 163 5.84 -12.68 42.15
CA ASP A 163 5.94 -13.62 43.27
C ASP A 163 5.26 -14.96 42.97
N GLY A 164 4.25 -14.98 42.10
CA GLY A 164 3.53 -16.18 41.70
C GLY A 164 4.13 -16.94 40.50
N ILE A 165 5.22 -16.46 39.89
CA ILE A 165 5.74 -17.06 38.65
C ILE A 165 6.08 -18.54 38.83
N ASP A 166 6.79 -18.89 39.91
CA ASP A 166 7.25 -20.26 40.15
C ASP A 166 6.13 -21.22 40.59
N GLU A 167 4.89 -20.72 40.76
CA GLU A 167 3.73 -21.49 41.23
C GLU A 167 2.80 -21.95 40.09
N THR A 168 2.96 -21.43 38.88
CA THR A 168 2.00 -21.64 37.78
C THR A 168 2.35 -22.81 36.86
N TYR A 169 3.60 -22.86 36.38
CA TYR A 169 4.01 -23.71 35.26
C TYR A 169 5.45 -24.22 35.42
N GLU A 170 5.88 -25.14 34.55
CA GLU A 170 7.26 -25.64 34.55
C GLU A 170 8.22 -24.54 34.08
N ILE A 171 9.03 -23.98 34.99
CA ILE A 171 10.02 -22.96 34.66
C ILE A 171 11.38 -23.61 34.34
N VAL A 172 11.82 -23.48 33.10
CA VAL A 172 13.14 -23.94 32.65
C VAL A 172 14.19 -22.84 32.79
N LYS A 173 15.44 -23.27 32.89
CA LYS A 173 16.58 -22.38 33.18
C LYS A 173 16.82 -21.31 32.10
N ASP A 174 16.75 -21.68 30.83
CA ASP A 174 17.13 -20.82 29.72
C ASP A 174 16.44 -21.25 28.40
N LEU A 175 16.63 -20.47 27.34
CA LEU A 175 16.06 -20.77 26.03
C LEU A 175 16.57 -22.08 25.41
N LYS A 176 17.77 -22.56 25.79
CA LYS A 176 18.26 -23.86 25.30
C LYS A 176 17.46 -24.98 25.93
N ALA A 177 17.23 -24.92 27.24
CA ALA A 177 16.37 -25.85 27.96
C ALA A 177 14.92 -25.79 27.46
N TYR A 178 14.40 -24.59 27.19
CA TYR A 178 13.05 -24.40 26.62
C TYR A 178 12.91 -25.12 25.28
N ASN A 179 13.86 -24.92 24.37
CA ASN A 179 13.79 -25.50 23.04
C ASN A 179 13.95 -27.03 23.07
N GLN A 180 14.80 -27.56 23.94
CA GLN A 180 14.88 -29.02 24.16
C GLN A 180 13.55 -29.57 24.69
N ARG A 181 13.03 -29.00 25.79
CA ARG A 181 11.80 -29.48 26.43
C ARG A 181 10.59 -29.34 25.50
N SER A 182 10.50 -28.25 24.73
CA SER A 182 9.42 -28.08 23.74
C SER A 182 9.44 -29.14 22.65
N GLY A 183 10.64 -29.56 22.21
CA GLY A 183 10.80 -30.65 21.26
C GLY A 183 10.37 -31.99 21.83
N ASP A 184 10.71 -32.27 23.09
CA ASP A 184 10.30 -33.49 23.79
C ASP A 184 8.76 -33.56 23.93
N LEU A 185 8.11 -32.45 24.29
CA LEU A 185 6.65 -32.37 24.43
C LEU A 185 5.91 -32.53 23.09
N LEU A 186 6.43 -31.94 22.01
CA LEU A 186 5.87 -32.15 20.67
C LEU A 186 6.11 -33.58 20.17
N HIS A 187 7.20 -34.22 20.59
CA HIS A 187 7.44 -35.64 20.33
C HIS A 187 6.44 -36.53 21.09
N GLU A 188 6.17 -36.25 22.36
CA GLU A 188 5.13 -36.92 23.15
C GLU A 188 3.75 -36.76 22.50
N LEU A 189 3.40 -35.55 22.03
CA LEU A 189 2.12 -35.34 21.31
C LEU A 189 2.04 -36.22 20.04
N ARG A 190 3.15 -36.35 19.32
CA ARG A 190 3.20 -37.23 18.16
C ARG A 190 2.95 -38.68 18.55
N GLN A 191 3.52 -39.15 19.65
CA GLN A 191 3.26 -40.50 20.15
C GLN A 191 1.78 -40.71 20.48
N GLN A 192 1.12 -39.71 21.09
CA GLN A 192 -0.34 -39.75 21.31
C GLN A 192 -1.12 -39.87 20.00
N ILE A 193 -0.74 -39.12 18.95
CA ILE A 193 -1.39 -39.18 17.63
C ILE A 193 -1.12 -40.52 16.92
N GLU A 194 0.07 -41.10 17.10
CA GLU A 194 0.50 -42.32 16.40
C GLU A 194 0.00 -43.60 17.08
N GLN A 195 -0.13 -43.60 18.42
CA GLN A 195 -0.38 -44.79 19.23
C GLN A 195 -1.76 -44.77 19.91
N HIS A 196 -2.40 -43.61 19.98
CA HIS A 196 -3.67 -43.38 20.67
C HIS A 196 -4.67 -42.65 19.76
N ALA A 197 -5.88 -42.38 20.26
CA ALA A 197 -6.94 -41.73 19.46
C ALA A 197 -6.84 -40.20 19.38
N CYS A 198 -5.67 -39.63 19.67
CA CYS A 198 -5.50 -38.19 19.71
C CYS A 198 -5.58 -37.55 18.33
N SER A 199 -6.43 -36.53 18.20
CA SER A 199 -6.67 -35.80 16.94
C SER A 199 -5.83 -34.52 16.81
N GLY A 200 -5.23 -34.04 17.90
CA GLY A 200 -4.39 -32.84 17.89
C GLY A 200 -4.18 -32.26 19.30
N GLY A 201 -3.53 -31.10 19.36
CA GLY A 201 -3.34 -30.39 20.62
C GLY A 201 -3.19 -28.88 20.47
N VAL A 202 -3.49 -28.15 21.54
CA VAL A 202 -3.33 -26.70 21.68
C VAL A 202 -2.18 -26.42 22.66
N TRP A 203 -1.18 -25.69 22.18
CA TRP A 203 -0.05 -25.28 23.02
C TRP A 203 -0.40 -24.03 23.83
N THR A 204 -0.27 -24.12 25.16
CA THR A 204 -0.42 -22.99 26.07
C THR A 204 0.95 -22.34 26.31
N GLN A 205 1.18 -21.06 25.95
CA GLN A 205 0.25 -20.09 25.33
C GLN A 205 0.96 -19.14 24.34
N THR A 206 0.22 -18.26 23.66
CA THR A 206 0.82 -17.39 22.61
C THR A 206 1.74 -16.31 23.18
N THR A 207 1.36 -15.67 24.29
CA THR A 207 2.12 -14.61 24.95
C THR A 207 2.05 -14.81 26.46
N ASP A 208 3.07 -14.39 27.20
CA ASP A 208 2.97 -14.30 28.65
C ASP A 208 1.79 -13.38 29.02
N VAL A 209 1.13 -13.74 30.11
CA VAL A 209 0.15 -12.90 30.80
C VAL A 209 0.65 -12.64 32.21
N GLU A 210 0.06 -11.68 32.90
CA GLU A 210 0.51 -11.05 34.14
C GLU A 210 1.46 -11.89 35.03
N GLY A 211 1.03 -13.07 35.52
CA GLY A 211 1.87 -13.97 36.33
C GLY A 211 2.39 -15.23 35.63
N GLU A 212 1.99 -15.47 34.38
CA GLU A 212 2.27 -16.71 33.65
C GLU A 212 3.31 -16.46 32.55
N VAL A 213 4.53 -16.95 32.76
CA VAL A 213 5.69 -16.71 31.88
C VAL A 213 5.98 -17.87 30.90
N ASN A 214 4.94 -18.56 30.47
CA ASN A 214 4.94 -19.75 29.60
C ASN A 214 4.50 -19.45 28.14
N GLY A 215 4.46 -18.18 27.75
CA GLY A 215 4.11 -17.78 26.39
C GLY A 215 5.21 -18.13 25.37
N LEU A 216 4.82 -18.36 24.11
CA LEU A 216 5.76 -18.38 22.99
C LEU A 216 6.51 -17.04 22.87
N LEU A 217 5.83 -15.96 23.25
CA LEU A 217 6.36 -14.60 23.34
C LEU A 217 6.28 -14.09 24.78
N THR A 218 7.22 -13.22 25.17
CA THR A 218 7.13 -12.49 26.44
C THR A 218 5.94 -11.55 26.51
N TYR A 219 5.65 -11.02 27.70
CA TYR A 219 4.51 -10.12 27.96
C TYR A 219 4.49 -8.91 27.01
N ASP A 220 5.67 -8.33 26.81
CA ASP A 220 5.93 -7.20 25.90
C ASP A 220 6.08 -7.59 24.41
N ARG A 221 5.98 -8.89 24.11
CA ARG A 221 6.15 -9.49 22.78
C ARG A 221 7.50 -9.13 22.15
N ARG A 222 8.58 -9.10 22.94
CA ARG A 222 9.94 -8.78 22.46
C ARG A 222 10.85 -10.00 22.37
N ILE A 223 10.67 -10.99 23.25
CA ILE A 223 11.44 -12.24 23.20
C ILE A 223 10.54 -13.34 22.67
N LEU A 224 10.93 -13.91 21.54
CA LEU A 224 10.36 -15.14 21.01
C LEU A 224 11.15 -16.33 21.57
N ARG A 225 10.51 -17.17 22.40
CA ARG A 225 11.15 -18.34 23.02
C ARG A 225 11.41 -19.49 22.02
N PRO A 226 10.48 -19.83 21.10
CA PRO A 226 10.64 -20.94 20.16
C PRO A 226 11.75 -20.74 19.12
N ASN A 227 12.53 -21.79 18.89
CA ASN A 227 13.31 -21.96 17.69
C ASN A 227 12.37 -22.32 16.55
N ILE A 228 12.13 -21.36 15.65
CA ILE A 228 11.20 -21.50 14.53
C ILE A 228 11.53 -22.68 13.61
N GLY A 229 12.82 -22.95 13.36
CA GLY A 229 13.25 -24.05 12.50
C GLY A 229 12.89 -25.42 13.10
N GLN A 230 13.17 -25.59 14.39
CA GLN A 230 12.82 -26.79 15.15
C GLN A 230 11.29 -26.98 15.21
N TRP A 231 10.54 -25.95 15.58
CA TRP A 231 9.08 -26.02 15.69
C TRP A 231 8.41 -26.34 14.35
N ARG A 232 8.88 -25.75 13.25
CA ARG A 232 8.40 -26.11 11.91
C ARG A 232 8.67 -27.58 11.59
N LYS A 233 9.84 -28.10 11.94
CA LYS A 233 10.21 -29.51 11.75
C LYS A 233 9.30 -30.43 12.59
N ASP A 234 9.11 -30.13 13.86
CA ASP A 234 8.32 -30.95 14.79
C ASP A 234 6.83 -30.93 14.42
N ILE A 235 6.25 -29.76 14.11
CA ILE A 235 4.86 -29.65 13.64
C ILE A 235 4.67 -30.36 12.29
N THR A 236 5.66 -30.28 11.39
CA THR A 236 5.60 -31.02 10.11
C THR A 236 5.64 -32.53 10.35
N ALA A 237 6.38 -33.00 11.36
CA ALA A 237 6.39 -34.41 11.75
C ALA A 237 5.05 -34.86 12.35
N LEU A 238 4.29 -33.99 13.03
CA LEU A 238 2.91 -34.30 13.46
C LEU A 238 1.98 -34.55 12.25
N LYS A 239 2.12 -33.76 11.17
CA LYS A 239 1.33 -33.94 9.93
C LYS A 239 1.70 -35.20 9.16
N ARG A 240 2.95 -35.64 9.27
CA ARG A 240 3.52 -36.78 8.52
C ARG A 240 3.71 -37.94 9.49
N LYS A 241 2.77 -38.90 9.52
CA LYS A 241 2.87 -40.15 10.31
C LYS A 241 4.17 -40.97 10.12
N ILE A 242 5.08 -40.53 9.24
CA ILE A 242 6.35 -41.19 8.90
C ILE A 242 7.45 -40.12 8.79
N LYS A 243 8.57 -40.34 9.50
CA LYS A 243 9.75 -39.45 9.55
C LYS A 243 10.36 -39.21 8.16
N CYS A 244 10.76 -37.97 7.89
CA CYS A 244 11.50 -37.56 6.69
C CYS A 244 12.93 -38.12 6.71
N ASP A 245 13.42 -38.61 5.58
CA ASP A 245 14.76 -39.18 5.40
C ASP A 245 15.85 -38.12 5.07
N GLU A 246 15.45 -36.85 4.93
CA GLU A 246 16.34 -35.69 4.80
C GLU A 246 17.27 -35.68 3.55
N ALA A 247 17.01 -36.52 2.54
CA ALA A 247 17.75 -36.51 1.28
C ALA A 247 17.56 -35.18 0.51
N LYS A 248 18.65 -34.58 -0.01
CA LYS A 248 18.65 -33.33 -0.80
C LYS A 248 18.67 -33.64 -2.31
N PRO A 249 18.00 -32.85 -3.18
CA PRO A 249 17.23 -31.63 -2.91
C PRO A 249 15.79 -31.88 -2.43
N ALA A 250 15.30 -33.12 -2.52
CA ALA A 250 13.99 -33.55 -2.03
C ALA A 250 14.09 -34.92 -1.37
N CYS A 251 13.33 -35.13 -0.29
CA CYS A 251 13.36 -36.36 0.50
C CYS A 251 12.91 -37.57 -0.36
N ALA A 252 13.54 -38.75 -0.26
CA ALA A 252 13.23 -39.88 -1.13
C ALA A 252 11.77 -40.32 -0.98
N ARG A 253 11.19 -40.14 0.21
CA ARG A 253 9.78 -40.45 0.47
C ARG A 253 8.82 -39.45 -0.16
N CYS A 254 9.23 -38.19 -0.31
CA CYS A 254 8.46 -37.15 -0.98
C CYS A 254 8.38 -37.48 -2.47
N THR A 255 9.53 -37.86 -3.04
CA THR A 255 9.66 -38.30 -4.43
C THR A 255 8.88 -39.58 -4.70
N SER A 256 8.96 -40.59 -3.82
CA SER A 256 8.28 -41.87 -4.03
C SER A 256 6.75 -41.83 -3.87
N THR A 257 6.23 -40.84 -3.14
CA THR A 257 4.78 -40.68 -2.92
C THR A 257 4.15 -39.58 -3.77
N SER A 258 4.88 -39.01 -4.74
CA SER A 258 4.43 -37.90 -5.60
C SER A 258 3.92 -36.67 -4.81
N ARG A 259 4.49 -36.43 -3.62
CA ARG A 259 4.16 -35.26 -2.79
C ARG A 259 5.22 -34.19 -2.96
N GLN A 260 4.82 -32.92 -3.03
CA GLN A 260 5.75 -31.80 -3.08
C GLN A 260 6.57 -31.72 -1.78
N CYS A 261 7.89 -31.84 -1.89
CA CYS A 261 8.80 -31.65 -0.77
C CYS A 261 8.83 -30.17 -0.40
N ALA A 262 8.66 -29.84 0.89
CA ALA A 262 8.70 -28.46 1.38
C ALA A 262 10.11 -27.81 1.30
N GLY A 263 11.13 -28.57 0.88
CA GLY A 263 12.50 -28.09 0.73
C GLY A 263 13.30 -28.04 2.04
N TYR A 264 14.55 -27.60 1.93
CA TYR A 264 15.49 -27.38 3.03
C TYR A 264 15.88 -25.89 3.01
N GLU A 265 15.96 -25.23 4.18
CA GLU A 265 16.53 -23.87 4.25
C GLU A 265 18.01 -23.93 3.84
N MET A 266 18.42 -23.02 2.95
CA MET A 266 19.83 -22.81 2.66
C MET A 266 20.44 -22.06 3.84
N GLU A 267 21.41 -22.69 4.51
CA GLU A 267 22.30 -22.01 5.47
C GLU A 267 23.13 -20.96 4.71
N HIS A 268 22.56 -19.79 4.48
CA HIS A 268 23.37 -18.62 4.19
C HIS A 268 24.10 -18.25 5.48
N GLN A 269 25.43 -18.28 5.41
CA GLN A 269 26.35 -17.80 6.44
C GLN A 269 25.96 -16.36 6.81
N ARG A 270 25.17 -16.19 7.89
CA ARG A 270 24.83 -14.88 8.43
C ARG A 270 26.08 -14.27 9.06
N SER A 271 26.43 -13.08 8.62
CA SER A 271 27.56 -12.32 9.16
C SER A 271 27.29 -11.92 10.63
N PRO A 272 28.32 -11.77 11.48
CA PRO A 272 28.14 -11.41 12.89
C PRO A 272 27.53 -10.03 13.16
N GLN A 273 27.30 -9.20 12.13
CA GLN A 273 26.75 -7.85 12.25
C GLN A 273 25.21 -7.81 12.33
N GLU A 274 24.52 -8.94 12.12
CA GLU A 274 23.06 -9.05 12.31
C GLU A 274 22.63 -9.27 13.77
N ARG A 275 23.55 -9.13 14.73
CA ARG A 275 23.26 -9.16 16.17
C ARG A 275 23.09 -7.75 16.74
N SER A 276 22.13 -6.99 16.24
CA SER A 276 21.57 -5.83 16.94
C SER A 276 20.34 -5.31 16.21
N LEU A 277 19.22 -6.04 16.31
CA LEU A 277 17.92 -5.40 16.20
C LEU A 277 17.57 -4.91 17.61
N ALA A 278 18.13 -3.77 18.01
CA ALA A 278 17.48 -2.96 19.03
C ALA A 278 16.15 -2.50 18.43
N TRP A 279 15.05 -3.18 18.78
CA TRP A 279 13.72 -2.80 18.34
C TRP A 279 13.34 -1.48 19.02
N TYR A 280 13.74 -0.37 18.43
CA TYR A 280 13.15 0.94 18.67
C TYR A 280 11.64 0.80 18.42
N ARG A 281 10.83 0.77 19.48
CA ARG A 281 9.36 0.77 19.38
C ARG A 281 8.83 2.14 19.79
N PRO A 282 8.60 3.03 18.81
CA PRO A 282 8.01 4.33 19.09
C PRO A 282 6.53 4.17 19.49
N HIS A 283 6.02 5.09 20.32
CA HIS A 283 4.66 5.03 20.87
C HIS A 283 3.61 4.94 19.77
N GLN A 284 2.72 3.94 19.80
CA GLN A 284 1.62 3.85 18.86
C GLN A 284 0.59 4.95 19.12
N LEU A 285 0.36 5.79 18.12
CA LEU A 285 -0.61 6.87 18.11
C LEU A 285 -2.01 6.28 17.90
N ILE A 286 -2.86 6.42 18.91
CA ILE A 286 -4.28 6.04 18.88
C ILE A 286 -5.09 7.18 18.25
N ALA A 287 -6.19 6.85 17.56
CA ALA A 287 -7.11 7.88 17.06
C ALA A 287 -7.74 8.67 18.21
N HIS A 288 -7.68 10.00 18.13
CA HIS A 288 -8.30 10.86 19.14
C HIS A 288 -9.82 10.92 19.00
N ASP A 289 -10.32 10.78 17.77
CA ASP A 289 -11.74 10.75 17.48
C ASP A 289 -12.08 9.83 16.29
N GLN A 290 -13.39 9.64 16.07
CA GLN A 290 -13.91 8.81 14.98
C GLN A 290 -13.53 9.35 13.59
N LYS A 291 -13.37 10.66 13.42
CA LYS A 291 -13.02 11.27 12.12
C LYS A 291 -11.56 10.97 11.78
N GLU A 292 -10.65 11.08 12.74
CA GLU A 292 -9.25 10.67 12.59
C GLU A 292 -9.14 9.18 12.31
N GLY A 293 -9.86 8.34 13.07
CA GLY A 293 -9.87 6.89 12.86
C GLY A 293 -10.34 6.52 11.45
N ARG A 294 -11.44 7.13 10.98
CA ARG A 294 -11.95 6.94 9.60
C ARG A 294 -10.95 7.41 8.56
N ALA A 295 -10.40 8.62 8.70
CA ALA A 295 -9.47 9.18 7.72
C ALA A 295 -8.18 8.36 7.64
N PHE A 296 -7.65 7.89 8.77
CA PHE A 296 -6.47 7.03 8.79
C PHE A 296 -6.76 5.66 8.15
N HIS A 297 -7.93 5.08 8.43
CA HIS A 297 -8.37 3.83 7.81
C HIS A 297 -8.59 3.97 6.29
N TYR A 298 -9.25 5.05 5.87
CA TYR A 298 -9.46 5.37 4.45
C TYR A 298 -8.13 5.58 3.73
N PHE A 299 -7.13 6.17 4.39
CA PHE A 299 -5.79 6.24 3.83
C PHE A 299 -5.20 4.86 3.59
N ALA A 300 -5.24 3.98 4.59
CA ALA A 300 -4.67 2.63 4.50
C ALA A 300 -5.34 1.78 3.41
N ARG A 301 -6.67 1.87 3.26
CA ARG A 301 -7.44 1.02 2.34
C ARG A 301 -7.57 1.58 0.92
N VAL A 302 -7.57 2.91 0.77
CA VAL A 302 -7.89 3.56 -0.52
C VAL A 302 -6.75 4.44 -0.99
N VAL A 303 -6.33 5.42 -0.18
CA VAL A 303 -5.41 6.47 -0.63
C VAL A 303 -4.00 5.91 -0.87
N GLY A 304 -3.44 5.18 0.09
CA GLY A 304 -2.10 4.62 0.00
C GLY A 304 -1.90 3.78 -1.27
N PRO A 305 -2.76 2.78 -1.53
CA PRO A 305 -2.70 2.00 -2.78
C PRO A 305 -2.88 2.83 -4.06
N ALA A 306 -3.71 3.88 -4.03
CA ALA A 306 -3.95 4.72 -5.20
C ALA A 306 -2.80 5.68 -5.53
N LEU A 307 -2.07 6.19 -4.53
CA LEU A 307 -1.06 7.23 -4.72
C LEU A 307 0.14 6.79 -5.55
N SER A 308 0.53 5.51 -5.51
CA SER A 308 1.68 5.00 -6.27
C SER A 308 1.49 5.04 -7.79
N GLY A 309 0.26 5.03 -8.29
CA GLY A 309 0.01 4.91 -9.73
C GLY A 309 0.67 3.64 -10.31
N PRO A 310 1.57 3.75 -11.32
CA PRO A 310 2.29 2.60 -11.87
C PRO A 310 3.47 2.12 -11.01
N GLN A 311 3.81 2.81 -9.92
CA GLN A 311 4.97 2.51 -9.08
C GLN A 311 4.68 1.49 -7.96
N ASP A 312 5.74 1.04 -7.29
CA ASP A 312 5.62 0.19 -6.10
C ASP A 312 4.78 0.87 -5.01
N ALA A 313 3.80 0.12 -4.48
CA ALA A 313 2.89 0.52 -3.42
C ALA A 313 3.55 0.58 -2.04
N TYR A 314 4.72 -0.04 -1.85
CA TYR A 314 5.35 -0.23 -0.53
C TYR A 314 5.56 1.07 0.23
N PHE A 315 6.00 2.14 -0.43
CA PHE A 315 6.24 3.44 0.20
C PHE A 315 4.98 3.96 0.91
N TRP A 316 3.83 3.98 0.22
CA TRP A 316 2.60 4.53 0.78
C TRP A 316 1.87 3.56 1.71
N THR A 317 1.88 2.27 1.40
CA THR A 317 1.12 1.24 2.13
C THR A 317 1.83 0.72 3.38
N HIS A 318 3.15 0.73 3.41
CA HIS A 318 3.95 0.21 4.53
C HIS A 318 4.74 1.32 5.20
N LEU A 319 5.64 2.01 4.48
CA LEU A 319 6.56 2.96 5.10
C LEU A 319 5.81 4.16 5.72
N VAL A 320 5.00 4.85 4.93
CA VAL A 320 4.19 5.99 5.41
C VAL A 320 3.22 5.56 6.51
N MET A 321 2.64 4.35 6.41
CA MET A 321 1.74 3.82 7.43
C MET A 321 2.47 3.54 8.75
N GLN A 322 3.63 2.89 8.70
CA GLN A 322 4.48 2.63 9.86
C GLN A 322 4.82 3.94 10.56
N PHE A 323 5.36 4.93 9.84
CA PHE A 323 5.65 6.23 10.42
C PHE A 323 4.39 6.96 10.90
N GLY A 324 3.25 6.82 10.23
CA GLY A 324 1.96 7.38 10.65
C GLY A 324 1.44 6.80 11.96
N HIS A 325 1.89 5.60 12.35
CA HIS A 325 1.56 5.02 13.64
C HIS A 325 2.36 5.62 14.80
N PHE A 326 3.48 6.32 14.56
CA PHE A 326 4.33 6.73 15.68
C PHE A 326 4.96 8.12 15.60
N ALA A 327 5.02 8.72 14.41
CA ALA A 327 5.51 10.08 14.21
C ALA A 327 4.31 11.03 14.06
N PRO A 328 4.07 11.96 15.03
CA PRO A 328 2.91 12.86 14.99
C PRO A 328 2.82 13.72 13.73
N ALA A 329 3.97 14.18 13.21
CA ALA A 329 4.03 14.92 11.96
C ALA A 329 3.47 14.09 10.80
N VAL A 330 3.98 12.86 10.62
CA VAL A 330 3.53 11.96 9.54
C VAL A 330 2.06 11.60 9.70
N ARG A 331 1.60 11.29 10.92
CA ARG A 331 0.18 11.01 11.19
C ARG A 331 -0.73 12.15 10.72
N HIS A 332 -0.42 13.38 11.11
CA HIS A 332 -1.22 14.53 10.74
C HIS A 332 -1.15 14.83 9.24
N ALA A 333 0.01 14.66 8.60
CA ALA A 333 0.11 14.76 7.14
C ALA A 333 -0.76 13.70 6.43
N VAL A 334 -0.74 12.45 6.89
CA VAL A 334 -1.58 11.36 6.38
C VAL A 334 -3.07 11.69 6.49
N LEU A 335 -3.52 12.21 7.63
CA LEU A 335 -4.91 12.64 7.82
C LEU A 335 -5.32 13.78 6.88
N ALA A 336 -4.41 14.74 6.64
CA ALA A 336 -4.64 15.83 5.70
C ALA A 336 -4.75 15.33 4.25
N ILE A 337 -3.81 14.49 3.81
CA ILE A 337 -3.82 13.85 2.48
C ILE A 337 -5.10 13.05 2.29
N SER A 338 -5.46 12.24 3.29
CA SER A 338 -6.65 11.40 3.28
C SER A 338 -7.93 12.21 3.05
N SER A 339 -8.11 13.27 3.82
CA SER A 339 -9.28 14.14 3.72
C SER A 339 -9.33 14.93 2.41
N LEU A 340 -8.18 15.38 1.88
CA LEU A 340 -8.11 16.07 0.59
C LEU A 340 -8.39 15.11 -0.57
N HIS A 341 -7.88 13.89 -0.50
CA HIS A 341 -8.14 12.85 -1.49
C HIS A 341 -9.63 12.46 -1.51
N GLU A 342 -10.26 12.30 -0.34
CA GLU A 342 -11.69 12.01 -0.22
C GLU A 342 -12.54 13.14 -0.83
N ASP A 343 -12.19 14.41 -0.55
CA ASP A 343 -12.83 15.57 -1.18
C ASP A 343 -12.66 15.58 -2.71
N PHE A 344 -11.47 15.21 -3.18
CA PHE A 344 -11.15 15.11 -4.59
C PHE A 344 -11.96 14.00 -5.28
N GLN A 345 -12.08 12.82 -4.65
CA GLN A 345 -12.90 11.70 -5.16
C GLN A 345 -14.38 12.09 -5.25
N ASN A 346 -14.88 12.86 -4.29
CA ASN A 346 -16.24 13.39 -4.27
C ASN A 346 -16.46 14.56 -5.25
N GLY A 347 -15.46 14.89 -6.06
CA GLY A 347 -15.55 15.90 -7.11
C GLY A 347 -15.51 17.34 -6.59
N LYS A 348 -15.15 17.58 -5.33
CA LYS A 348 -14.94 18.93 -4.82
C LYS A 348 -13.80 19.61 -5.58
N ARG A 349 -13.92 20.92 -5.74
CA ARG A 349 -12.95 21.76 -6.45
C ARG A 349 -12.42 22.80 -5.48
N ILE A 350 -11.10 22.98 -5.51
CA ILE A 350 -10.48 24.07 -4.78
C ILE A 350 -10.62 25.33 -5.62
N THR A 351 -11.11 26.43 -5.06
CA THR A 351 -11.24 27.69 -5.78
C THR A 351 -10.83 28.83 -4.87
N SER A 352 -10.71 30.05 -5.41
CA SER A 352 -10.51 31.24 -4.59
C SER A 352 -11.63 31.45 -3.56
N GLU A 353 -12.85 30.97 -3.84
CA GLU A 353 -14.03 31.13 -2.98
C GLU A 353 -14.20 29.97 -1.98
N LEU A 354 -13.57 28.82 -2.22
CA LEU A 354 -13.64 27.64 -1.36
C LEU A 354 -12.21 27.10 -1.11
N PRO A 355 -11.46 27.66 -0.14
CA PRO A 355 -10.01 27.47 0.02
C PRO A 355 -9.59 26.12 0.64
N GLY A 356 -10.29 25.03 0.30
CA GLY A 356 -9.95 23.67 0.74
C GLY A 356 -10.65 23.23 2.03
N ASN A 357 -10.29 22.05 2.53
CA ASN A 357 -10.97 21.38 3.63
C ASN A 357 -10.45 21.85 5.00
N PRO A 358 -11.30 22.41 5.90
CA PRO A 358 -10.87 22.86 7.21
C PRO A 358 -10.21 21.78 8.08
N PHE A 359 -10.68 20.53 7.99
CA PHE A 359 -10.10 19.39 8.71
C PHE A 359 -8.70 19.08 8.17
N ALA A 360 -8.54 19.06 6.84
CA ALA A 360 -7.23 18.85 6.23
C ALA A 360 -6.25 19.97 6.57
N LEU A 361 -6.68 21.23 6.54
CA LEU A 361 -5.85 22.39 6.90
C LEU A 361 -5.42 22.35 8.37
N LYS A 362 -6.33 21.97 9.28
CA LYS A 362 -6.02 21.78 10.70
C LYS A 362 -4.89 20.78 10.88
N HIS A 363 -4.98 19.61 10.23
CA HIS A 363 -3.98 18.56 10.35
C HIS A 363 -2.68 18.89 9.60
N TYR A 364 -2.76 19.54 8.43
CA TYR A 364 -1.57 20.04 7.73
C TYR A 364 -0.77 21.03 8.61
N ASN A 365 -1.45 22.00 9.23
CA ASN A 365 -0.82 22.94 10.15
C ASN A 365 -0.31 22.28 11.44
N ALA A 366 -0.99 21.24 11.94
CA ALA A 366 -0.48 20.45 13.06
C ALA A 366 0.82 19.71 12.69
N SER A 367 0.87 19.10 11.50
CA SER A 367 2.07 18.45 10.97
C SER A 367 3.24 19.43 10.87
N LEU A 368 3.02 20.63 10.35
CA LEU A 368 4.04 21.67 10.24
C LEU A 368 4.60 22.10 11.62
N ARG A 369 3.76 22.20 12.64
CA ARG A 369 4.23 22.50 14.01
C ARG A 369 5.11 21.39 14.58
N HIS A 370 4.78 20.13 14.33
CA HIS A 370 5.60 19.01 14.80
C HIS A 370 6.93 18.91 14.07
N ILE A 371 7.00 19.28 12.78
CA ILE A 371 8.27 19.21 12.04
C ILE A 371 9.22 20.37 12.38
N GLN A 372 8.71 21.54 12.75
CA GLN A 372 9.54 22.67 13.19
C GLN A 372 10.41 22.33 14.41
N ALA A 373 10.00 21.36 15.22
CA ALA A 373 10.74 20.88 16.38
C ALA A 373 11.56 19.61 16.10
N ALA A 374 11.52 19.06 14.88
CA ALA A 374 12.19 17.81 14.54
C ALA A 374 13.67 18.03 14.24
N GLN A 375 14.53 17.20 14.83
CA GLN A 375 15.97 17.17 14.55
C GLN A 375 16.37 16.03 13.60
N ASP A 376 15.44 15.12 13.29
CA ASP A 376 15.68 13.99 12.40
C ASP A 376 15.47 14.41 10.93
N GLU A 377 16.57 14.55 10.19
CA GLU A 377 16.58 14.90 8.77
C GLU A 377 15.81 13.91 7.91
N SER A 378 15.85 12.61 8.22
CA SER A 378 15.10 11.58 7.48
C SER A 378 13.59 11.73 7.67
N LEU A 379 13.15 12.14 8.85
CA LEU A 379 11.75 12.49 9.12
C LEU A 379 11.33 13.77 8.38
N VAL A 380 12.21 14.76 8.29
CA VAL A 380 11.99 15.99 7.50
C VAL A 380 11.86 15.65 6.01
N LEU A 381 12.69 14.77 5.47
CA LEU A 381 12.60 14.31 4.09
C LEU A 381 11.30 13.57 3.81
N LEU A 382 10.91 12.64 4.69
CA LEU A 382 9.66 11.91 4.57
C LEU A 382 8.47 12.89 4.56
N THR A 383 8.43 13.83 5.49
CA THR A 383 7.35 14.83 5.54
C THR A 383 7.37 15.80 4.36
N CYS A 384 8.53 16.10 3.76
CA CYS A 384 8.59 16.85 2.50
C CYS A 384 7.86 16.13 1.36
N VAL A 385 7.99 14.80 1.24
CA VAL A 385 7.22 14.00 0.27
C VAL A 385 5.72 14.05 0.55
N LEU A 386 5.31 13.99 1.82
CA LEU A 386 3.90 14.10 2.21
C LEU A 386 3.34 15.50 1.91
N TYR A 387 4.13 16.55 2.15
CA TYR A 387 3.74 17.92 1.83
C TYR A 387 3.70 18.19 0.34
N LEU A 388 4.54 17.52 -0.46
CA LEU A 388 4.40 17.50 -1.92
C LEU A 388 3.04 16.95 -2.33
N CYS A 389 2.56 15.88 -1.67
CA CYS A 389 1.26 15.26 -1.97
C CYS A 389 0.10 16.21 -1.62
N VAL A 390 0.16 16.85 -0.45
CA VAL A 390 -0.78 17.91 -0.07
C VAL A 390 -0.74 19.05 -1.09
N ALA A 391 0.44 19.54 -1.45
CA ALA A 391 0.60 20.62 -2.41
C ALA A 391 0.10 20.23 -3.81
N PHE A 392 0.24 18.98 -4.26
CA PHE A 392 -0.37 18.51 -5.50
C PHE A 392 -1.89 18.50 -5.43
N LEU A 393 -2.48 17.99 -4.35
CA LEU A 393 -3.93 17.96 -4.16
C LEU A 393 -4.52 19.39 -4.12
N LEU A 394 -3.83 20.31 -3.47
CA LEU A 394 -4.14 21.76 -3.46
C LEU A 394 -3.80 22.45 -4.80
N GLY A 395 -2.91 21.84 -5.56
CA GLY A 395 -2.24 22.37 -6.75
C GLY A 395 -1.47 23.68 -6.49
N ASP A 396 -0.83 23.76 -5.32
CA ASP A 396 0.14 24.80 -4.97
C ASP A 396 1.52 24.45 -5.53
N ILE A 397 1.75 24.87 -6.78
CA ILE A 397 3.01 24.63 -7.50
C ILE A 397 4.21 25.27 -6.78
N ASP A 398 4.01 26.37 -6.06
CA ASP A 398 5.11 27.08 -5.42
C ASP A 398 5.59 26.32 -4.18
N SER A 399 4.66 25.78 -3.39
CA SER A 399 5.00 24.82 -2.34
C SER A 399 5.63 23.56 -2.91
N VAL A 400 5.14 23.05 -4.06
CA VAL A 400 5.78 21.90 -4.71
C VAL A 400 7.25 22.20 -5.02
N ILE A 401 7.54 23.33 -5.66
CA ILE A 401 8.92 23.73 -6.02
C ILE A 401 9.76 23.91 -4.75
N ARG A 402 9.23 24.57 -3.71
CA ARG A 402 9.93 24.74 -2.44
C ARG A 402 10.26 23.39 -1.79
N HIS A 403 9.29 22.50 -1.62
CA HIS A 403 9.50 21.20 -0.98
C HIS A 403 10.45 20.30 -1.78
N CYS A 404 10.40 20.33 -3.12
CA CYS A 404 11.40 19.67 -3.94
C CYS A 404 12.80 20.25 -3.69
N ARG A 405 12.97 21.57 -3.76
CA ARG A 405 14.27 22.23 -3.55
C ARG A 405 14.88 21.92 -2.18
N TYR A 406 14.09 22.05 -1.12
CA TYR A 406 14.57 21.74 0.23
C TYR A 406 14.86 20.25 0.41
N GLY A 407 14.01 19.36 -0.11
CA GLY A 407 14.24 17.92 -0.03
C GLY A 407 15.53 17.48 -0.73
N ILE A 408 15.83 18.03 -1.91
CA ILE A 408 17.06 17.71 -2.63
C ILE A 408 18.28 18.31 -1.93
N ALA A 409 18.20 19.56 -1.44
CA ALA A 409 19.28 20.19 -0.68
C ALA A 409 19.65 19.36 0.56
N ILE A 410 18.65 18.92 1.34
CA ILE A 410 18.85 18.05 2.50
C ILE A 410 19.51 16.74 2.07
N ILE A 411 19.02 16.08 1.01
CA ILE A 411 19.62 14.83 0.51
C ILE A 411 21.08 15.01 0.06
N ALA A 412 21.43 16.17 -0.49
CA ALA A 412 22.77 16.47 -1.01
C ALA A 412 23.79 16.82 0.08
N GLU A 413 23.36 17.53 1.13
CA GLU A 413 24.23 18.00 2.21
C GLU A 413 24.49 16.93 3.30
N SER A 414 23.68 15.87 3.34
CA SER A 414 23.57 14.98 4.52
C SER A 414 24.17 13.59 4.33
N GLY A 415 24.66 13.01 5.43
CA GLY A 415 24.88 11.57 5.60
C GLY A 415 23.57 10.81 5.91
N CYS A 416 22.50 11.02 5.12
CA CYS A 416 21.18 10.44 5.38
C CYS A 416 21.26 8.93 5.67
N SER A 417 20.41 8.46 6.59
CA SER A 417 20.29 7.02 6.89
C SER A 417 20.02 6.20 5.63
N GLY A 418 20.58 4.98 5.54
CA GLY A 418 20.48 4.11 4.36
C GLY A 418 19.05 3.97 3.81
N TRP A 419 18.07 3.73 4.68
CA TRP A 419 16.66 3.59 4.26
C TRP A 419 16.09 4.85 3.59
N ALA A 420 16.45 6.04 4.06
CA ALA A 420 15.96 7.30 3.52
C ALA A 420 16.53 7.52 2.10
N ARG A 421 17.79 7.12 1.90
CA ARG A 421 18.41 7.09 0.57
C ARG A 421 17.75 6.05 -0.33
N ASP A 422 17.46 4.86 0.18
CA ASP A 422 16.91 3.77 -0.63
C ASP A 422 15.44 4.02 -1.05
N HIS A 423 14.65 4.66 -0.18
CA HIS A 423 13.20 4.83 -0.41
C HIS A 423 12.77 6.25 -0.78
N LEU A 424 13.46 7.31 -0.32
CA LEU A 424 13.04 8.70 -0.57
C LEU A 424 13.76 9.32 -1.77
N LEU A 425 15.05 9.03 -1.96
CA LEU A 425 15.82 9.56 -3.10
C LEU A 425 15.19 9.22 -4.46
N PRO A 426 14.70 7.99 -4.73
CA PRO A 426 14.05 7.68 -6.00
C PRO A 426 12.83 8.57 -6.27
N ILE A 427 12.06 8.89 -5.22
CA ILE A 427 10.89 9.78 -5.32
C ILE A 427 11.34 11.19 -5.72
N PHE A 428 12.34 11.76 -5.03
CA PHE A 428 12.84 13.09 -5.38
C PHE A 428 13.46 13.14 -6.79
N ARG A 429 14.16 12.09 -7.23
CA ARG A 429 14.69 11.99 -8.59
C ARG A 429 13.59 12.01 -9.65
N ARG A 430 12.50 11.27 -9.45
CA ARG A 430 11.35 11.24 -10.37
C ARG A 430 10.61 12.58 -10.43
N LEU A 431 10.47 13.23 -9.28
CA LEU A 431 9.82 14.53 -9.16
C LEU A 431 10.68 15.69 -9.65
N HIS A 432 12.01 15.54 -9.70
CA HIS A 432 12.96 16.58 -10.14
C HIS A 432 12.65 17.14 -11.55
N ALA A 433 11.97 16.38 -12.42
CA ALA A 433 11.64 16.82 -13.78
C ALA A 433 10.25 17.50 -13.93
N SER A 434 9.28 17.20 -13.06
CA SER A 434 7.85 17.47 -13.34
C SER A 434 7.36 18.90 -13.01
N PRO A 435 7.73 19.53 -11.87
CA PRO A 435 7.28 20.88 -11.51
C PRO A 435 8.00 22.00 -12.28
N PHE A 436 9.20 21.71 -12.79
CA PHE A 436 10.12 22.74 -13.27
C PHE A 436 9.81 23.22 -14.68
N ALA A 437 9.23 22.36 -15.53
CA ALA A 437 8.71 22.80 -16.82
C ALA A 437 7.69 23.95 -16.65
N ALA A 438 6.82 23.92 -15.63
CA ALA A 438 5.77 24.93 -15.47
C ALA A 438 6.23 26.33 -14.98
N ARG A 439 7.43 26.48 -14.39
CA ARG A 439 7.95 27.77 -13.87
C ARG A 439 9.29 28.21 -14.50
N ALA A 440 10.10 27.27 -15.02
CA ALA A 440 11.34 27.59 -15.75
C ALA A 440 11.08 28.37 -17.05
N PHE A 441 9.89 28.23 -17.66
CA PHE A 441 9.49 29.05 -18.80
C PHE A 441 9.30 30.55 -18.49
N ARG A 442 9.22 30.97 -17.21
CA ARG A 442 8.98 32.39 -16.85
C ARG A 442 10.09 33.07 -16.05
N GLN A 443 10.81 32.40 -15.15
CA GLN A 443 11.60 33.09 -14.12
C GLN A 443 13.12 32.82 -14.09
N GLY A 444 13.69 32.08 -15.04
CA GLY A 444 15.16 32.01 -15.21
C GLY A 444 15.97 31.53 -14.00
N ALA A 445 15.33 30.88 -13.02
CA ALA A 445 16.03 30.36 -11.84
C ALA A 445 16.72 29.04 -12.21
N ALA A 446 18.03 29.09 -12.39
CA ALA A 446 18.86 27.88 -12.42
C ALA A 446 18.76 27.20 -11.05
N LEU A 447 18.43 25.91 -11.05
CA LEU A 447 18.61 25.09 -9.86
C LEU A 447 20.11 24.84 -9.70
N PRO A 448 20.70 25.11 -8.52
CA PRO A 448 21.97 24.52 -8.18
C PRO A 448 21.70 23.06 -7.86
N LEU A 449 22.36 22.12 -8.52
CA LEU A 449 22.83 20.85 -7.96
C LEU A 449 23.46 20.02 -9.08
N ASP A 450 24.80 20.05 -9.11
CA ASP A 450 25.65 18.95 -9.58
C ASP A 450 25.41 17.75 -8.66
N PHE A 451 24.22 17.14 -8.72
CA PHE A 451 24.12 15.76 -8.25
C PHE A 451 24.91 14.96 -9.29
N ASP A 452 25.95 14.26 -8.86
CA ASP A 452 26.66 13.33 -9.72
C ASP A 452 25.69 12.20 -10.10
N MET A 453 24.85 12.47 -11.11
CA MET A 453 23.82 11.58 -11.66
C MET A 453 24.48 10.56 -12.60
N THR A 454 25.76 10.24 -12.38
CA THR A 454 26.51 9.19 -13.06
C THR A 454 26.23 7.85 -12.40
N SER A 455 24.94 7.51 -12.28
CA SER A 455 24.58 6.10 -12.23
C SER A 455 24.85 5.53 -13.62
N ASP A 456 26.04 4.97 -13.78
CA ASP A 456 26.53 4.21 -14.94
C ASP A 456 25.73 2.90 -15.15
N LEU A 457 24.52 2.75 -14.58
CA LEU A 457 23.71 1.53 -14.67
C LEU A 457 23.39 1.14 -16.12
N ALA A 458 23.19 2.11 -17.01
CA ALA A 458 22.99 1.83 -18.44
C ALA A 458 24.26 1.27 -19.11
N ASN A 459 25.43 1.45 -18.49
CA ASN A 459 26.75 1.14 -19.05
C ASN A 459 27.31 -0.21 -18.61
N THR A 460 26.65 -0.94 -17.70
CA THR A 460 27.17 -2.18 -17.13
C THR A 460 26.54 -3.45 -17.73
N HIS A 461 25.22 -3.64 -17.58
CA HIS A 461 24.53 -4.89 -17.96
C HIS A 461 23.06 -4.65 -18.39
N PRO A 462 22.40 -5.62 -19.05
CA PRO A 462 20.94 -5.61 -19.20
C PRO A 462 20.24 -5.50 -17.85
N PHE A 463 19.13 -4.76 -17.78
CA PHE A 463 18.45 -4.54 -16.50
C PHE A 463 17.88 -5.85 -15.97
N VAL A 464 18.11 -6.12 -14.68
CA VAL A 464 17.62 -7.34 -14.01
C VAL A 464 16.22 -7.11 -13.44
N THR A 465 15.93 -5.87 -13.01
CA THR A 465 14.64 -5.48 -12.43
C THR A 465 14.04 -4.28 -13.14
N VAL A 466 12.71 -4.15 -13.11
CA VAL A 466 12.01 -2.98 -13.68
C VAL A 466 12.38 -1.68 -12.95
N LEU A 467 12.72 -1.77 -11.65
CA LEU A 467 13.18 -0.63 -10.84
C LEU A 467 14.54 -0.09 -11.31
N GLU A 468 15.46 -0.95 -11.73
CA GLU A 468 16.74 -0.52 -12.34
C GLU A 468 16.49 0.25 -13.64
N ALA A 469 15.61 -0.27 -14.49
CA ALA A 469 15.26 0.37 -15.76
C ALA A 469 14.59 1.74 -15.54
N GLU A 470 13.69 1.83 -14.54
CA GLU A 470 13.07 3.10 -14.15
C GLU A 470 14.12 4.11 -13.67
N ALA A 471 14.96 3.74 -12.71
CA ALA A 471 15.96 4.63 -12.14
C ALA A 471 16.87 5.21 -13.25
N SER A 472 17.32 4.35 -14.17
CA SER A 472 18.11 4.77 -15.32
C SER A 472 17.36 5.73 -16.25
N LEU A 473 16.09 5.45 -16.59
CA LEU A 473 15.31 6.35 -17.46
C LEU A 473 15.03 7.70 -16.79
N CYS A 474 14.83 7.70 -15.49
CA CYS A 474 14.63 8.91 -14.69
C CYS A 474 15.85 9.83 -14.75
N ASP A 475 17.05 9.26 -14.64
CA ASP A 475 18.31 10.00 -14.77
C ASP A 475 18.46 10.58 -16.19
N LEU A 476 18.10 9.80 -17.23
CA LEU A 476 18.08 10.30 -18.61
C LEU A 476 17.08 11.43 -18.79
N LYS A 477 15.85 11.28 -18.27
CA LYS A 477 14.82 12.32 -18.32
C LYS A 477 15.35 13.64 -17.73
N ASN A 478 16.01 13.58 -16.58
CA ASN A 478 16.61 14.77 -15.95
C ASN A 478 17.68 15.42 -16.86
N ARG A 479 18.58 14.63 -17.47
CA ARG A 479 19.60 15.13 -18.41
C ARG A 479 18.99 15.76 -19.67
N THR A 480 17.94 15.15 -20.23
CA THR A 480 17.28 15.70 -21.43
C THR A 480 16.63 17.07 -21.18
N HIS A 481 16.26 17.40 -19.94
CA HIS A 481 15.70 18.71 -19.61
C HIS A 481 16.73 19.83 -19.74
N GLU A 482 18.03 19.55 -19.57
CA GLU A 482 19.11 20.52 -19.80
C GLU A 482 19.23 20.94 -21.27
N LEU A 483 18.63 20.15 -22.19
CA LEU A 483 18.55 20.47 -23.61
C LEU A 483 17.38 21.39 -23.98
N ALA A 484 16.44 21.66 -23.06
CA ALA A 484 15.30 22.53 -23.33
C ALA A 484 15.70 24.02 -23.26
N PRO A 485 15.29 24.86 -24.22
CA PRO A 485 15.63 26.28 -24.20
C PRO A 485 15.01 26.97 -22.98
N ILE A 486 15.86 27.66 -22.20
CA ILE A 486 15.47 28.51 -21.07
C ILE A 486 14.65 29.68 -21.62
N GLY A 487 13.57 30.05 -20.93
CA GLY A 487 12.49 30.91 -21.43
C GLY A 487 12.88 32.32 -21.97
N PRO A 488 11.87 33.10 -22.39
CA PRO A 488 12.04 34.32 -23.20
C PRO A 488 12.81 35.47 -22.54
N SER A 489 13.02 35.42 -21.22
CA SER A 489 13.59 36.51 -20.42
C SER A 489 15.13 36.47 -20.31
N SER A 490 15.79 35.36 -20.64
CA SER A 490 17.25 35.35 -20.76
C SER A 490 17.66 35.68 -22.19
N ARG A 491 17.69 36.97 -22.53
CA ARG A 491 18.14 37.52 -23.82
C ARG A 491 19.61 37.16 -24.20
N GLN A 492 20.28 36.23 -23.52
CA GLN A 492 21.70 35.96 -23.73
C GLN A 492 22.25 34.56 -23.36
N ALA A 493 21.45 33.55 -22.99
CA ALA A 493 22.01 32.24 -22.60
C ALA A 493 21.42 31.05 -23.38
N ARG A 494 22.24 30.52 -24.30
CA ARG A 494 22.12 29.25 -25.05
C ARG A 494 20.98 29.16 -26.08
N LEU A 495 21.16 29.85 -27.19
CA LEU A 495 20.40 29.68 -28.44
C LEU A 495 20.71 28.36 -29.20
N ASN A 496 21.44 27.41 -28.61
CA ASN A 496 21.54 26.05 -29.11
C ASN A 496 21.80 25.10 -27.94
N PRO A 497 21.02 24.01 -27.79
CA PRO A 497 21.38 22.90 -26.91
C PRO A 497 22.76 22.39 -27.34
N ASP A 498 23.67 22.16 -26.37
CA ASP A 498 25.02 21.63 -26.65
C ASP A 498 24.91 20.40 -27.57
N PRO A 499 25.40 20.48 -28.82
CA PRO A 499 25.32 19.38 -29.78
C PRO A 499 25.96 18.09 -29.24
N ALA A 500 27.01 18.21 -28.41
CA ALA A 500 27.66 17.07 -27.79
C ALA A 500 26.76 16.41 -26.74
N LEU A 501 26.13 17.19 -25.86
CA LEU A 501 25.17 16.68 -24.88
C LEU A 501 23.96 16.01 -25.56
N ARG A 502 23.46 16.60 -26.66
CA ARG A 502 22.36 16.02 -27.44
C ARG A 502 22.74 14.69 -28.06
N ALA A 503 23.88 14.61 -28.73
CA ALA A 503 24.39 13.36 -29.30
C ALA A 503 24.59 12.30 -28.22
N HIS A 504 25.11 12.71 -27.05
CA HIS A 504 25.28 11.83 -25.91
C HIS A 504 23.94 11.29 -25.38
N CYS A 505 22.92 12.14 -25.23
CA CYS A 505 21.58 11.71 -24.81
C CYS A 505 20.95 10.73 -25.79
N LYS A 506 21.14 10.90 -27.11
CA LYS A 506 20.67 9.92 -28.11
C LYS A 506 21.30 8.55 -27.88
N VAL A 507 22.63 8.49 -27.76
CA VAL A 507 23.36 7.24 -27.50
C VAL A 507 22.89 6.56 -26.22
N LEU A 508 22.63 7.34 -25.17
CA LEU A 508 22.15 6.79 -23.90
C LEU A 508 20.70 6.28 -23.99
N LEU A 509 19.82 6.94 -24.73
CA LEU A 509 18.45 6.47 -24.96
C LEU A 509 18.42 5.19 -25.78
N ASP A 510 19.25 5.08 -26.81
CA ASP A 510 19.39 3.85 -27.61
C ASP A 510 19.91 2.70 -26.73
N ARG A 511 20.97 2.97 -25.95
CA ARG A 511 21.52 1.99 -25.00
C ARG A 511 20.51 1.56 -23.95
N TRP A 512 19.75 2.50 -23.38
CA TRP A 512 18.70 2.17 -22.42
C TRP A 512 17.66 1.23 -23.03
N PHE A 513 17.27 1.47 -24.29
CA PHE A 513 16.34 0.60 -25.00
C PHE A 513 16.91 -0.82 -25.17
N ASP A 514 18.16 -0.95 -25.60
CA ASP A 514 18.83 -2.24 -25.70
C ASP A 514 18.86 -2.99 -24.35
N ARG A 515 19.07 -2.27 -23.24
CA ARG A 515 19.14 -2.86 -21.88
C ARG A 515 17.79 -3.27 -21.31
N VAL A 516 16.70 -2.59 -21.67
CA VAL A 516 15.35 -2.93 -21.18
C VAL A 516 14.66 -4.00 -22.03
N THR A 517 15.11 -4.22 -23.26
CA THR A 517 14.52 -5.18 -24.21
C THR A 517 14.29 -6.58 -23.62
N PRO A 518 15.24 -7.20 -22.87
CA PRO A 518 15.00 -8.51 -22.27
C PRO A 518 13.83 -8.53 -21.26
N LEU A 519 13.59 -7.43 -20.55
CA LEU A 519 12.45 -7.30 -19.64
C LEU A 519 11.14 -7.10 -20.43
N LEU A 520 11.18 -6.37 -21.54
CA LEU A 520 10.03 -6.20 -22.44
C LEU A 520 9.62 -7.51 -23.13
N GLU A 521 10.55 -8.42 -23.36
CA GLU A 521 10.28 -9.72 -24.00
C GLU A 521 9.94 -10.83 -22.99
N SER A 522 10.09 -10.57 -21.69
CA SER A 522 9.87 -11.58 -20.64
C SER A 522 8.38 -11.94 -20.44
N PRO A 523 7.98 -13.21 -20.63
CA PRO A 523 6.61 -13.67 -20.44
C PRO A 523 6.23 -13.86 -18.97
N ALA A 524 7.19 -13.76 -18.03
CA ALA A 524 6.99 -14.03 -16.61
C ALA A 524 6.59 -12.80 -15.78
N SER A 525 6.35 -11.65 -16.42
CA SER A 525 6.07 -10.38 -15.73
C SER A 525 4.64 -10.35 -15.17
N SER A 526 4.47 -9.86 -13.94
CA SER A 526 3.13 -9.60 -13.39
C SER A 526 2.40 -8.49 -14.17
N PRO A 527 1.06 -8.41 -14.13
CA PRO A 527 0.31 -7.34 -14.80
C PRO A 527 0.73 -5.93 -14.37
N ALA A 528 1.13 -5.75 -13.11
CA ALA A 528 1.61 -4.48 -12.58
C ALA A 528 2.99 -4.11 -13.16
N GLU A 529 3.94 -5.05 -13.18
CA GLU A 529 5.25 -4.85 -13.81
C GLU A 529 5.12 -4.56 -15.30
N ARG A 530 4.21 -5.27 -15.97
CA ARG A 530 3.94 -5.04 -17.39
C ARG A 530 3.37 -3.64 -17.65
N CYS A 531 2.44 -3.18 -16.82
CA CYS A 531 1.92 -1.81 -16.90
C CYS A 531 3.02 -0.76 -16.69
N LEU A 532 3.95 -0.99 -15.76
CA LEU A 532 5.10 -0.10 -15.53
C LEU A 532 6.05 -0.10 -16.73
N LEU A 533 6.34 -1.27 -17.32
CA LEU A 533 7.14 -1.38 -18.55
C LEU A 533 6.53 -0.61 -19.73
N CYS A 534 5.20 -0.68 -19.92
CA CYS A 534 4.51 0.12 -20.94
C CYS A 534 4.71 1.63 -20.69
N HIS A 535 4.59 2.08 -19.44
CA HIS A 535 4.83 3.48 -19.07
C HIS A 535 6.28 3.92 -19.31
N LEU A 536 7.27 3.10 -18.92
CA LEU A 536 8.68 3.38 -19.15
C LEU A 536 8.99 3.46 -20.64
N ARG A 537 8.46 2.54 -21.44
CA ARG A 537 8.70 2.55 -22.89
C ARG A 537 8.02 3.73 -23.58
N ALA A 538 6.80 4.09 -23.20
CA ALA A 538 6.13 5.28 -23.72
C ALA A 538 6.89 6.57 -23.36
N SER A 539 7.45 6.62 -22.15
CA SER A 539 8.32 7.73 -21.70
C SER A 539 9.60 7.81 -22.51
N HIS A 540 10.24 6.68 -22.80
CA HIS A 540 11.43 6.61 -23.65
C HIS A 540 11.16 7.12 -25.07
N GLU A 541 10.06 6.72 -25.71
CA GLU A 541 9.71 7.23 -27.05
C GLU A 541 9.49 8.74 -27.04
N MET A 542 8.78 9.27 -26.03
CA MET A 542 8.60 10.72 -25.87
C MET A 542 9.94 11.45 -25.72
N LEU A 543 10.87 10.92 -24.91
CA LEU A 543 12.20 11.51 -24.74
C LEU A 543 13.02 11.46 -26.03
N ARG A 544 12.94 10.38 -26.79
CA ARG A 544 13.62 10.24 -28.09
C ARG A 544 13.15 11.32 -29.08
N ILE A 545 11.85 11.59 -29.12
CA ILE A 545 11.26 12.68 -29.93
C ILE A 545 11.80 14.04 -29.48
N LEU A 546 11.76 14.32 -28.18
CA LEU A 546 12.19 15.60 -27.61
C LEU A 546 13.69 15.87 -27.84
N VAL A 547 14.54 14.87 -27.69
CA VAL A 547 15.99 14.99 -27.92
C VAL A 547 16.32 15.13 -29.41
N ASP A 548 15.59 14.45 -30.29
CA ASP A 548 15.83 14.54 -31.74
C ASP A 548 15.44 15.92 -32.29
N ILE A 549 14.28 16.43 -31.89
CA ILE A 549 13.72 17.70 -32.39
C ILE A 549 14.28 18.91 -31.63
N GLY A 550 14.82 18.73 -30.42
CA GLY A 550 15.30 19.81 -29.57
C GLY A 550 16.25 20.76 -30.32
N GLY A 551 15.90 22.03 -30.44
CA GLY A 551 16.69 23.06 -31.14
C GLY A 551 16.35 23.22 -32.63
N GLU A 552 15.42 22.44 -33.18
CA GLU A 552 14.87 22.70 -34.52
C GLU A 552 13.83 23.82 -34.45
N GLY A 553 13.77 24.64 -35.52
CA GLY A 553 12.91 25.82 -35.58
C GLY A 553 11.47 25.53 -36.02
N SER A 554 11.22 24.36 -36.62
CA SER A 554 9.94 24.01 -37.25
C SER A 554 9.14 23.00 -36.43
N GLU A 555 7.84 23.26 -36.26
CA GLU A 555 6.90 22.30 -35.67
C GLU A 555 6.55 21.14 -36.61
N MET A 556 6.96 21.18 -37.88
CA MET A 556 6.78 20.07 -38.82
C MET A 556 7.78 18.92 -38.58
N SER A 557 8.86 19.20 -37.85
CA SER A 557 9.88 18.20 -37.52
C SER A 557 9.37 17.00 -36.74
N PHE A 558 8.22 17.14 -36.05
CA PHE A 558 7.54 16.05 -35.34
C PHE A 558 7.07 14.93 -36.28
N ASP A 559 6.86 15.20 -37.57
CA ASP A 559 6.37 14.21 -38.53
C ASP A 559 7.34 13.05 -38.76
N ARG A 560 8.65 13.31 -38.58
CA ARG A 560 9.71 12.28 -38.63
C ARG A 560 9.49 11.17 -37.58
N HIS A 561 8.71 11.46 -36.55
CA HIS A 561 8.43 10.56 -35.42
C HIS A 561 6.98 10.08 -35.37
N THR A 562 6.25 10.14 -36.49
CA THR A 562 4.85 9.66 -36.55
C THR A 562 4.74 8.21 -36.04
N GLU A 563 5.71 7.36 -36.37
CA GLU A 563 5.73 5.96 -35.89
C GLU A 563 5.94 5.85 -34.37
N SER A 564 6.84 6.66 -33.82
CA SER A 564 7.05 6.73 -32.36
C SER A 564 5.76 7.13 -31.63
N PHE A 565 4.97 8.04 -32.20
CA PHE A 565 3.66 8.39 -31.65
C PHE A 565 2.66 7.23 -31.72
N ARG A 566 2.68 6.41 -32.77
CA ARG A 566 1.86 5.17 -32.85
C ARG A 566 2.25 4.18 -31.76
N THR A 567 3.54 3.93 -31.58
CA THR A 567 4.05 3.07 -30.51
C THR A 567 3.60 3.55 -29.12
N ILE A 568 3.62 4.86 -28.86
CA ILE A 568 3.09 5.42 -27.59
C ILE A 568 1.61 5.07 -27.40
N MET A 569 0.79 5.14 -28.46
CA MET A 569 -0.64 4.79 -28.37
C MET A 569 -0.85 3.30 -28.10
N GLU A 570 -0.09 2.42 -28.76
CA GLU A 570 -0.17 0.96 -28.57
C GLU A 570 0.19 0.58 -27.12
N LEU A 571 1.27 1.15 -26.58
CA LEU A 571 1.69 0.91 -25.20
C LEU A 571 0.66 1.41 -24.18
N ALA A 572 0.00 2.54 -24.47
CA ALA A 572 -1.06 3.07 -23.62
C ALA A 572 -2.31 2.17 -23.62
N GLU A 573 -2.66 1.56 -24.76
CA GLU A 573 -3.74 0.58 -24.87
C GLU A 573 -3.42 -0.73 -24.15
N GLU A 574 -2.19 -1.23 -24.29
CA GLU A 574 -1.72 -2.41 -23.56
C GLU A 574 -1.82 -2.18 -22.04
N ALA A 575 -1.31 -1.04 -21.56
CA ALA A 575 -1.41 -0.66 -20.15
C ALA A 575 -2.86 -0.57 -19.66
N ALA A 576 -3.78 -0.12 -20.52
CA ALA A 576 -5.20 -0.04 -20.19
C ALA A 576 -5.85 -1.43 -20.08
N ALA A 577 -5.53 -2.35 -21.00
CA ALA A 577 -6.04 -3.71 -21.00
C ALA A 577 -5.63 -4.49 -19.72
N LEU A 578 -4.41 -4.26 -19.24
CA LEU A 578 -3.87 -4.92 -18.04
C LEU A 578 -4.57 -4.50 -16.74
N LYS A 579 -5.13 -3.28 -16.67
CA LYS A 579 -5.84 -2.77 -15.48
C LYS A 579 -7.25 -3.36 -15.29
N VAL A 580 -7.77 -4.11 -16.26
CA VAL A 580 -9.17 -4.61 -16.27
C VAL A 580 -9.30 -6.03 -15.67
N ALA A 581 -8.20 -6.68 -15.26
CA ALA A 581 -8.24 -8.02 -14.65
C ALA A 581 -8.72 -8.00 -13.17
N PRO A 582 -9.61 -8.91 -12.73
CA PRO A 582 -10.49 -8.67 -11.58
C PRO A 582 -9.94 -9.23 -10.26
N LEU A 583 -9.78 -8.36 -9.26
CA LEU A 583 -9.85 -8.76 -7.85
C LEU A 583 -10.78 -7.77 -7.11
N VAL A 584 -12.02 -8.23 -6.94
CA VAL A 584 -12.96 -7.80 -5.89
C VAL A 584 -13.30 -6.30 -5.85
N SER A 585 -13.97 -5.78 -6.87
CA SER A 585 -14.83 -4.59 -6.73
C SER A 585 -15.76 -4.44 -7.94
N ARG A 586 -17.05 -4.17 -7.67
CA ARG A 586 -18.04 -3.79 -8.69
C ARG A 586 -17.63 -2.44 -9.29
N GLN A 587 -17.35 -2.44 -10.59
CA GLN A 587 -16.87 -1.34 -11.43
C GLN A 587 -15.46 -0.84 -11.07
N PRO A 588 -14.48 -0.91 -12.00
CA PRO A 588 -13.20 -0.23 -11.82
C PRO A 588 -13.44 1.28 -11.82
N GLN A 589 -13.59 1.88 -10.64
CA GLN A 589 -13.57 3.34 -10.51
C GLN A 589 -12.17 3.81 -10.85
N ARG A 590 -12.07 4.64 -11.89
CA ARG A 590 -10.87 5.40 -12.24
C ARG A 590 -10.27 6.05 -10.99
N ALA A 591 -8.98 5.86 -10.75
CA ALA A 591 -8.28 6.52 -9.66
C ALA A 591 -8.45 8.04 -9.76
N CYS A 592 -8.84 8.68 -8.67
CA CYS A 592 -9.09 10.13 -8.69
C CYS A 592 -7.77 10.91 -8.72
N PHE A 593 -6.74 10.44 -8.01
CA PHE A 593 -5.44 11.09 -7.96
C PHE A 593 -4.30 10.06 -7.83
N THR A 594 -3.21 10.26 -8.58
CA THR A 594 -1.92 9.60 -8.35
C THR A 594 -0.86 10.65 -8.05
N PHE A 595 0.05 10.32 -7.13
CA PHE A 595 1.14 11.22 -6.75
C PHE A 595 2.17 11.35 -7.86
N GLU A 596 2.57 10.22 -8.45
CA GLU A 596 3.51 10.18 -9.57
C GLU A 596 2.78 10.40 -10.90
N PRO A 597 3.38 11.15 -11.85
CA PRO A 597 2.84 11.33 -13.19
C PRO A 597 2.91 10.01 -13.98
N GLY A 598 1.78 9.59 -14.54
CA GLY A 598 1.66 8.37 -15.36
C GLY A 598 1.66 8.70 -16.85
N LEU A 599 0.70 8.14 -17.59
CA LEU A 599 0.59 8.32 -19.05
C LEU A 599 -0.01 9.67 -19.45
N LEU A 600 -0.67 10.41 -18.54
CA LEU A 600 -1.34 11.67 -18.87
C LEU A 600 -0.43 12.70 -19.56
N PRO A 601 0.77 13.05 -19.04
CA PRO A 601 1.64 14.01 -19.72
C PRO A 601 2.10 13.53 -21.10
N ILE A 602 2.27 12.22 -21.29
CA ILE A 602 2.69 11.61 -22.57
C ILE A 602 1.56 11.72 -23.59
N LEU A 603 0.33 11.38 -23.19
CA LEU A 603 -0.84 11.52 -24.05
C LEU A 603 -1.12 12.99 -24.39
N ALA A 604 -0.98 13.89 -23.40
CA ALA A 604 -1.12 15.34 -23.61
C ALA A 604 -0.10 15.86 -24.63
N PHE A 605 1.16 15.41 -24.51
CA PHE A 605 2.22 15.68 -25.48
C PHE A 605 1.84 15.16 -26.87
N THR A 606 1.41 13.90 -27.01
CA THR A 606 1.00 13.32 -28.30
C THR A 606 -0.14 14.09 -28.94
N SER A 607 -1.20 14.40 -28.17
CA SER A 607 -2.35 15.15 -28.68
C SER A 607 -1.97 16.56 -29.14
N SER A 608 -0.99 17.19 -28.51
CA SER A 608 -0.58 18.56 -28.83
C SER A 608 0.45 18.60 -29.96
N ARG A 609 1.37 17.62 -30.05
CA ARG A 609 2.53 17.65 -30.96
C ARG A 609 2.38 16.84 -32.24
N CYS A 610 1.67 15.73 -32.23
CA CYS A 610 1.48 14.96 -33.45
C CYS A 610 0.63 15.78 -34.46
N ARG A 611 0.91 15.70 -35.77
CA ARG A 611 0.09 16.34 -36.83
C ARG A 611 -0.97 15.40 -37.39
N ASP A 612 -0.82 14.10 -37.15
CA ASP A 612 -1.76 13.07 -37.59
C ASP A 612 -3.04 13.10 -36.74
N LEU A 613 -4.17 13.38 -37.38
CA LEU A 613 -5.45 13.53 -36.69
C LEU A 613 -5.89 12.24 -35.97
N PRO A 614 -5.88 11.04 -36.60
CA PRO A 614 -6.22 9.80 -35.90
C PRO A 614 -5.44 9.58 -34.60
N ILE A 615 -4.12 9.75 -34.61
CA ILE A 615 -3.27 9.62 -33.42
C ILE A 615 -3.66 10.64 -32.34
N ARG A 616 -3.94 11.89 -32.72
CA ARG A 616 -4.37 12.94 -31.78
C ARG A 616 -5.70 12.59 -31.09
N LEU A 617 -6.70 12.17 -31.88
CA LEU A 617 -8.02 11.82 -31.37
C LEU A 617 -7.95 10.56 -30.48
N LYS A 618 -7.07 9.60 -30.83
CA LYS A 618 -6.78 8.43 -30.01
C LYS A 618 -6.17 8.82 -28.67
N ALA A 619 -5.18 9.72 -28.65
CA ALA A 619 -4.58 10.22 -27.40
C ALA A 619 -5.61 10.92 -26.50
N LEU A 620 -6.49 11.76 -27.07
CA LEU A 620 -7.60 12.40 -26.34
C LEU A 620 -8.57 11.38 -25.76
N THR A 621 -8.93 10.34 -26.54
CA THR A 621 -9.82 9.26 -26.08
C THR A 621 -9.22 8.52 -24.89
N LEU A 622 -7.92 8.15 -24.96
CA LEU A 622 -7.24 7.44 -23.88
C LEU A 622 -7.14 8.29 -22.59
N MET A 623 -6.90 9.61 -22.69
CA MET A 623 -6.90 10.49 -21.50
C MET A 623 -8.23 10.47 -20.72
N GLY A 624 -9.35 10.28 -21.41
CA GLY A 624 -10.66 10.16 -20.78
C GLY A 624 -10.86 8.82 -20.05
N ASN A 625 -10.17 7.76 -20.49
CA ASN A 625 -10.57 6.40 -20.13
C ASN A 625 -9.58 5.67 -19.21
N ILE A 626 -8.26 5.93 -19.30
CA ILE A 626 -7.26 5.00 -18.75
C ILE A 626 -6.36 5.57 -17.65
N VAL A 627 -6.24 6.90 -17.58
CA VAL A 627 -5.35 7.62 -16.66
C VAL A 627 -6.11 8.07 -15.41
N ALA A 628 -5.42 8.41 -14.32
CA ALA A 628 -6.11 8.98 -13.16
C ALA A 628 -6.74 10.33 -13.51
N ALA A 629 -7.74 10.81 -12.74
CA ALA A 629 -8.33 12.12 -13.04
C ALA A 629 -7.31 13.27 -12.86
N LYS A 630 -6.32 13.08 -11.99
CA LYS A 630 -5.14 13.94 -11.83
C LYS A 630 -3.90 13.09 -11.53
N GLU A 631 -2.79 13.38 -12.20
CA GLU A 631 -1.50 12.73 -12.03
C GLU A 631 -0.45 13.81 -11.69
N GLY A 632 -0.09 13.92 -10.40
CA GLY A 632 0.72 15.02 -9.88
C GLY A 632 0.08 16.39 -10.18
N LEU A 633 0.73 17.17 -11.06
CA LEU A 633 0.26 18.51 -11.48
C LEU A 633 -0.68 18.50 -12.70
N PHE A 634 -0.79 17.38 -13.41
CA PHE A 634 -1.57 17.29 -14.63
C PHE A 634 -2.97 16.78 -14.30
N ASP A 635 -4.01 17.54 -14.69
CA ASP A 635 -5.39 17.08 -14.58
C ASP A 635 -6.01 16.87 -15.96
N VAL A 636 -6.78 15.79 -16.12
CA VAL A 636 -7.38 15.44 -17.40
C VAL A 636 -8.38 16.48 -17.87
N GLY A 637 -9.15 17.06 -16.95
CA GLY A 637 -10.15 18.08 -17.28
C GLY A 637 -9.53 19.24 -18.07
N THR A 638 -8.30 19.63 -17.72
CA THR A 638 -7.54 20.66 -18.43
C THR A 638 -6.81 20.13 -19.65
N MET A 639 -6.00 19.07 -19.50
CA MET A 639 -5.15 18.57 -20.59
C MET A 639 -5.97 18.11 -21.80
N TYR A 640 -7.13 17.49 -21.58
CA TYR A 640 -8.05 17.10 -22.63
C TYR A 640 -8.61 18.31 -23.39
N ARG A 641 -9.08 19.35 -22.67
CA ARG A 641 -9.65 20.56 -23.29
C ARG A 641 -8.60 21.36 -24.06
N VAL A 642 -7.37 21.45 -23.54
CA VAL A 642 -6.24 22.07 -24.23
C VAL A 642 -5.93 21.31 -25.52
N GLY A 643 -5.74 19.99 -25.46
CA GLY A 643 -5.41 19.16 -26.63
C GLY A 643 -6.52 19.15 -27.69
N ARG A 644 -7.79 19.09 -27.25
CA ARG A 644 -8.95 19.25 -28.14
C ARG A 644 -8.91 20.60 -28.85
N ARG A 645 -8.71 21.70 -28.12
CA ARG A 645 -8.71 23.05 -28.70
C ARG A 645 -7.56 23.27 -29.67
N VAL A 646 -6.36 22.76 -29.34
CA VAL A 646 -5.21 22.77 -30.26
C VAL A 646 -5.55 22.02 -31.55
N THR A 647 -6.17 20.84 -31.44
CA THR A 647 -6.58 20.04 -32.60
C THR A 647 -7.61 20.77 -33.47
N GLU A 648 -8.64 21.37 -32.86
CA GLU A 648 -9.65 22.16 -33.56
C GLU A 648 -9.05 23.35 -34.33
N MET A 649 -8.15 24.10 -33.69
CA MET A 649 -7.50 25.26 -34.30
C MET A 649 -6.60 24.86 -35.46
N GLU A 650 -5.77 23.84 -35.29
CA GLU A 650 -4.81 23.44 -36.31
C GLU A 650 -5.47 22.82 -37.54
N HIS A 651 -6.47 21.96 -37.33
CA HIS A 651 -7.18 21.29 -38.43
C HIS A 651 -8.36 22.10 -38.98
N GLY A 652 -8.67 23.27 -38.39
CA GLY A 652 -9.78 24.13 -38.82
C GLY A 652 -11.13 23.43 -38.69
N MET A 653 -11.33 22.64 -37.64
CA MET A 653 -12.52 21.82 -37.42
C MET A 653 -13.13 22.04 -36.03
N SER A 654 -14.38 21.62 -35.85
CA SER A 654 -15.01 21.55 -34.53
C SER A 654 -15.14 20.08 -34.14
N LEU A 655 -14.68 19.73 -32.93
CA LEU A 655 -14.81 18.38 -32.39
C LEU A 655 -16.03 18.30 -31.49
N GLU A 656 -16.68 17.13 -31.48
CA GLU A 656 -17.69 16.82 -30.46
C GLU A 656 -17.06 16.75 -29.06
N ASP A 657 -17.90 16.93 -28.04
CA ASP A 657 -17.46 16.87 -26.63
C ASP A 657 -16.87 15.51 -26.25
N CYS A 658 -17.36 14.43 -26.88
CA CYS A 658 -16.74 13.12 -26.83
C CYS A 658 -15.95 12.84 -28.09
N VAL A 659 -14.67 13.18 -28.05
CA VAL A 659 -13.74 12.70 -29.08
C VAL A 659 -13.73 11.16 -29.07
N ARG A 660 -14.07 10.57 -30.21
CA ARG A 660 -13.91 9.13 -30.48
C ARG A 660 -12.71 8.94 -31.40
N ALA A 661 -11.99 7.84 -31.20
CA ALA A 661 -11.02 7.39 -32.19
C ALA A 661 -11.75 7.17 -33.54
N VAL A 662 -11.14 7.64 -34.62
CA VAL A 662 -11.66 7.47 -35.99
C VAL A 662 -10.65 6.61 -36.75
N GLU A 663 -11.12 5.58 -37.45
CA GLU A 663 -10.23 4.59 -38.06
C GLU A 663 -9.52 5.11 -39.32
N GLU A 664 -10.09 6.03 -40.10
CA GLU A 664 -9.36 6.67 -41.20
C GLU A 664 -10.18 7.81 -41.81
N ARG A 665 -9.54 8.98 -41.96
CA ARG A 665 -9.90 10.00 -42.95
C ARG A 665 -8.59 10.56 -43.48
N ASP A 666 -8.48 10.70 -44.81
CA ASP A 666 -7.41 11.45 -45.48
C ASP A 666 -7.48 12.95 -45.10
N VAL A 667 -7.24 13.27 -43.84
CA VAL A 667 -7.15 14.65 -43.36
C VAL A 667 -5.71 15.11 -43.57
N PRO A 668 -5.47 16.11 -44.42
CA PRO A 668 -4.12 16.60 -44.66
C PRO A 668 -3.52 17.16 -43.36
N TYR A 669 -2.20 16.98 -43.20
CA TYR A 669 -1.52 17.51 -42.04
C TYR A 669 -1.60 19.05 -42.00
N PRO A 670 -1.87 19.65 -40.83
CA PRO A 670 -2.05 21.10 -40.70
C PRO A 670 -0.75 21.84 -41.05
N PRO A 671 -0.76 22.89 -41.87
CA PRO A 671 0.46 23.58 -42.31
C PRO A 671 1.17 24.27 -41.14
N GLU A 672 2.48 24.56 -41.28
CA GLU A 672 3.30 25.16 -40.21
C GLU A 672 2.71 26.45 -39.64
N ALA A 673 2.12 27.31 -40.48
CA ALA A 673 1.50 28.56 -40.05
C ALA A 673 0.31 28.38 -39.07
N MET A 674 -0.31 27.20 -39.06
CA MET A 674 -1.42 26.88 -38.17
C MET A 674 -0.95 26.23 -36.86
N ARG A 675 0.32 25.82 -36.76
CA ARG A 675 0.84 25.03 -35.64
C ARG A 675 0.93 25.84 -34.35
N ILE A 676 0.36 25.28 -33.28
CA ILE A 676 0.40 25.87 -31.95
C ILE A 676 1.65 25.35 -31.22
N PHE A 677 2.62 26.25 -31.03
CA PHE A 677 3.87 25.97 -30.35
C PHE A 677 3.67 25.71 -28.85
N ALA A 678 2.78 26.43 -28.19
CA ALA A 678 2.50 26.22 -26.77
C ALA A 678 1.11 26.73 -26.40
N ALA A 679 0.55 26.18 -25.32
CA ALA A 679 -0.69 26.65 -24.72
C ALA A 679 -0.42 26.99 -23.25
N ASP A 680 -0.46 28.28 -22.91
CA ASP A 680 -0.26 28.77 -21.54
C ASP A 680 -1.62 29.08 -20.91
N PHE A 681 -1.94 28.47 -19.77
CA PHE A 681 -3.23 28.67 -19.11
C PHE A 681 -3.07 29.14 -17.67
N ASP A 682 -4.04 29.93 -17.22
CA ASP A 682 -4.12 30.39 -15.83
C ASP A 682 -4.33 29.19 -14.91
N ARG A 683 -3.61 29.17 -13.79
CA ARG A 683 -3.67 28.07 -12.82
C ARG A 683 -5.01 28.08 -12.07
N ASN A 684 -5.60 29.27 -11.95
CA ASN A 684 -6.77 29.54 -11.17
C ASN A 684 -8.05 29.20 -11.95
N LEU A 685 -8.95 28.44 -11.34
CA LEU A 685 -10.33 28.35 -11.83
C LEU A 685 -11.10 29.58 -11.38
N ARG A 686 -11.61 30.35 -12.35
CA ARG A 686 -12.51 31.46 -12.06
C ARG A 686 -13.92 30.93 -11.93
N VAL A 687 -14.56 31.24 -10.81
CA VAL A 687 -15.97 30.94 -10.56
C VAL A 687 -16.80 32.10 -11.09
N LEU A 688 -17.83 31.79 -11.86
CA LEU A 688 -18.82 32.74 -12.36
C LEU A 688 -20.19 32.31 -11.85
N LYS A 689 -20.88 33.22 -11.16
CA LYS A 689 -22.24 32.99 -10.66
C LYS A 689 -23.25 33.55 -11.65
N GLY A 690 -24.05 32.67 -12.23
CA GLY A 690 -25.14 33.02 -13.14
C GLY A 690 -26.29 33.75 -12.44
N PRO A 691 -27.15 34.47 -13.20
CA PRO A 691 -28.33 35.16 -12.65
C PRO A 691 -29.36 34.21 -12.00
N ASP A 692 -29.36 32.95 -12.43
CA ASP A 692 -30.17 31.83 -11.94
C ASP A 692 -29.53 31.11 -10.73
N GLY A 693 -28.34 31.54 -10.30
CA GLY A 693 -27.57 30.91 -9.24
C GLY A 693 -26.69 29.73 -9.70
N GLN A 694 -26.66 29.39 -10.99
CA GLN A 694 -25.80 28.32 -11.51
C GLN A 694 -24.33 28.76 -11.50
N MET A 695 -23.44 27.89 -11.02
CA MET A 695 -22.00 28.16 -11.00
C MET A 695 -21.33 27.60 -12.25
N THR A 696 -20.66 28.46 -13.02
CA THR A 696 -19.81 28.06 -14.15
C THR A 696 -18.35 28.30 -13.78
N TYR A 697 -17.46 27.42 -14.25
CA TYR A 697 -16.03 27.50 -13.95
C TYR A 697 -15.29 27.69 -15.26
N ARG A 698 -14.32 28.61 -15.28
CA ARG A 698 -13.51 28.85 -16.47
C ARG A 698 -12.04 29.03 -16.17
N ARG A 699 -11.20 28.72 -17.16
CA ARG A 699 -9.75 28.90 -17.14
C ARG A 699 -9.32 29.67 -18.38
N SER A 700 -8.53 30.73 -18.23
CA SER A 700 -8.01 31.45 -19.40
C SER A 700 -6.83 30.67 -20.01
N ILE A 701 -6.76 30.66 -21.34
CA ILE A 701 -5.71 30.00 -22.12
C ILE A 701 -5.20 30.97 -23.20
N ASN A 702 -3.89 31.01 -23.37
CA ASN A 702 -3.17 31.75 -24.40
C ASN A 702 -2.51 30.73 -25.32
N MET A 703 -2.90 30.76 -26.60
CA MET A 703 -2.29 29.93 -27.64
C MET A 703 -1.12 30.70 -28.25
N LEU A 704 0.05 30.07 -28.30
CA LEU A 704 1.28 30.66 -28.78
C LEU A 704 1.72 29.99 -30.09
N VAL A 705 2.12 30.80 -31.07
CA VAL A 705 2.84 30.33 -32.26
C VAL A 705 4.27 30.85 -32.24
N ARG A 706 5.16 30.16 -32.94
CA ARG A 706 6.54 30.59 -33.11
C ARG A 706 6.62 31.63 -34.24
N THR A 707 7.22 32.79 -33.97
CA THR A 707 7.54 33.80 -34.99
C THR A 707 9.05 34.07 -34.98
N PRO A 708 9.64 34.62 -36.07
CA PRO A 708 11.05 34.99 -36.12
C PRO A 708 11.48 35.93 -34.98
N GLU A 709 10.55 36.74 -34.46
CA GLU A 709 10.75 37.69 -33.36
C GLU A 709 10.55 37.07 -31.97
N GLY A 710 10.17 35.79 -31.89
CA GLY A 710 9.90 35.05 -30.65
C GLY A 710 8.48 34.47 -30.59
N PRO A 711 8.07 33.84 -29.47
CA PRO A 711 6.71 33.34 -29.30
C PRO A 711 5.69 34.47 -29.30
N ARG A 712 4.63 34.37 -30.12
CA ARG A 712 3.54 35.35 -30.16
C ARG A 712 2.22 34.69 -29.77
N VAL A 713 1.43 35.36 -28.93
CA VAL A 713 0.06 34.94 -28.62
C VAL A 713 -0.81 35.18 -29.86
N VAL A 714 -1.48 34.13 -30.35
CA VAL A 714 -2.41 34.18 -31.50
C VAL A 714 -3.87 34.18 -31.08
N ALA A 715 -4.17 33.62 -29.92
CA ALA A 715 -5.51 33.60 -29.36
C ALA A 715 -5.44 33.61 -27.83
N SER A 716 -6.33 34.38 -27.20
CA SER A 716 -6.57 34.36 -25.75
C SER A 716 -8.05 34.04 -25.54
N GLU A 717 -8.34 32.87 -24.97
CA GLU A 717 -9.68 32.32 -24.86
C GLU A 717 -9.97 31.84 -23.43
N TYR A 718 -11.22 31.48 -23.14
CA TYR A 718 -11.61 30.84 -21.90
C TYR A 718 -12.07 29.41 -22.19
N LEU A 719 -11.44 28.43 -21.54
CA LEU A 719 -11.97 27.08 -21.46
C LEU A 719 -13.05 27.07 -20.38
N THR A 720 -14.28 26.71 -20.75
CA THR A 720 -15.39 26.53 -19.82
C THR A 720 -15.45 25.07 -19.35
N ASP A 721 -15.86 24.89 -18.10
CA ASP A 721 -16.04 23.58 -17.48
C ASP A 721 -17.47 23.08 -17.64
N ASP A 722 -18.07 23.38 -18.78
CA ASP A 722 -19.33 22.81 -19.17
C ASP A 722 -19.11 21.30 -19.13
N MET A 723 -19.84 20.61 -18.24
CA MET A 723 -19.77 19.15 -18.18
C MET A 723 -20.10 18.67 -19.58
N PRO A 724 -19.21 17.94 -20.28
CA PRO A 724 -19.53 17.46 -21.61
C PRO A 724 -20.77 16.59 -21.44
N ILE A 725 -21.92 17.07 -21.93
CA ILE A 725 -23.27 16.55 -21.60
C ILE A 725 -23.42 15.09 -22.04
N HIS A 726 -22.42 14.54 -22.74
CA HIS A 726 -22.39 13.19 -23.27
C HIS A 726 -21.11 12.39 -22.97
N CYS A 727 -20.17 12.87 -22.13
CA CYS A 727 -18.86 12.21 -21.88
C CYS A 727 -18.55 11.90 -20.41
N PRO A 728 -19.01 10.76 -19.86
CA PRO A 728 -18.78 10.42 -18.44
C PRO A 728 -17.31 10.18 -18.08
N GLY A 729 -16.44 9.94 -19.07
CA GLY A 729 -15.01 9.71 -18.86
C GLY A 729 -14.20 10.99 -18.58
N ILE A 730 -14.70 12.19 -18.94
CA ILE A 730 -13.93 13.43 -18.78
C ILE A 730 -14.27 14.11 -17.45
N PRO A 731 -13.34 14.16 -16.48
CA PRO A 731 -13.59 14.86 -15.22
C PRO A 731 -13.63 16.37 -15.46
N SER A 732 -14.30 17.07 -14.54
CA SER A 732 -14.26 18.53 -14.52
C SER A 732 -12.84 19.07 -14.33
N MET A 733 -12.56 20.28 -14.82
CA MET A 733 -11.28 20.95 -14.57
C MET A 733 -11.01 21.05 -13.06
N ARG A 734 -9.77 20.75 -12.67
CA ARG A 734 -9.35 20.76 -11.26
C ARG A 734 -8.38 21.91 -10.99
N SER A 735 -8.39 22.36 -9.74
CA SER A 735 -7.63 23.56 -9.34
C SER A 735 -6.14 23.34 -9.26
N ALA A 736 -5.43 24.46 -9.42
CA ALA A 736 -4.09 24.69 -8.92
C ALA A 736 -4.04 26.05 -8.23
N LEU A 737 -4.14 26.13 -6.89
CA LEU A 737 -4.03 27.44 -6.22
C LEU A 737 -3.64 27.42 -4.72
N PHE A 738 -2.71 28.31 -4.35
CA PHE A 738 -3.01 29.46 -3.49
C PHE A 738 -2.09 30.67 -3.78
N ASN A 739 -2.65 31.88 -3.63
CA ASN A 739 -1.98 33.17 -3.66
C ASN A 739 -2.07 33.74 -2.23
N SER A 740 -0.97 33.78 -1.47
CA SER A 740 -0.95 34.47 -0.17
C SER A 740 -0.69 35.95 -0.39
N SER A 741 -1.76 36.72 -0.54
CA SER A 741 -1.72 38.13 -0.12
C SER A 741 -1.73 38.17 1.41
N ILE A 742 -0.56 38.39 2.01
CA ILE A 742 -0.44 39.11 3.28
C ILE A 742 0.45 40.31 2.97
N GLU A 743 -0.19 41.46 2.77
CA GLU A 743 0.40 42.69 3.27
C GLU A 743 0.23 42.66 4.79
N ALA A 744 1.35 42.68 5.53
CA ALA A 744 1.53 43.32 6.84
C ALA A 744 2.92 42.99 7.42
N ALA A 745 3.95 43.73 6.97
CA ALA A 745 5.10 44.25 7.73
C ALA A 745 6.19 44.71 6.73
#